data_AF-A0A8G0L7F4-F1
#
_entry.id   AF-A0A8G0L7F4-F1
#
_cell.length_a   1.000
_cell.length_b   1.000
_cell.length_c   1.000
_cell.angle_alpha   90.00
_cell.angle_beta   90.00
_cell.angle_gamma   90.00
#
_symmetry.space_group_name_H-M   'P 1'
#
loop_
_entity.id
_entity.type
_entity.pdbx_description
1 polymer ?
#
loop_
_entity_poly.entity_id
_entity_poly.type
_entity_poly.pdbx_seq_one_letter_code
_entity_poly.pdbx_strand_id
1 'polypeptide(L)'
;MRGWIAWLLLLAQASAIISSPDQQPLGSHSDASAQTGADKHAVESFLDAAGGQEGAAFSQPGMRPLLHAKASVVDADMAKGHDFVDAAFAELRKIPRPPRRRRESSGIFGSVLRLLLRTIPTGPVTAPSQSKTTLSGPLLNAVEFLEQAANQNNSDALYTLAEFNFFGNYSHPRDLGAAFKYYHQLASSHGNTTAQYMLGLYYSTGIGDVVPRDQGKALLYYTFAAVRGDTRAEMATGFRHLAGIGATKSCETAVKYYKRVADKAIEWYRSGPPGGMSWVSQAWRIADDDGGLYGEGASASSAGMNAFKPSPNSDANAAIGDVIEYLDLMSQKGDSKASFNLGRIYYEGQRGLDHDYELARKYFLLVASRYWRNGRVVDNAKSGIEKLAGKAAGYLGRMYLRGDGVTQNFDRAKLWFDRGDSQADALSRYGLGLMYLHGYGVKENVVKAVELFRVSADHDYAPAQVQMGQLYLDQGGTEDVRIANNYFELAARYGNIEANYYLAELVFHGLGREKLCSMALSYYKSVAEKAEPLVSSWADANDAYEAGDYDLAFLEYLLAAEQGYEKAQTNVAYVLDTIRSKLPLSELLRKRKDKSGLLDNPALALIYWTRASRQANVDALVKMGDYYFYGIGAERDIGKAVQCYTGASDYSQSAQALFNLGWMHENGVGLTQDFHLAKRFYDHALAVNDEAYLPVTLGLLKLRIRSAWNTLINGSIHSIQDEPKKKQDWSLSEWIANFLEDDELLYDEDYYDDIYDGTIGDDGEDPLDGVIESALIIGITGALVLLLWWRQRMQQQHVQNNEAERQDQRQPQGNAVNPEDAFPAWAGGGMGL
;
A
#
# COMPACT_ATOMS: atom_id res chain seq x y z
N MET A 1 52.66 -1.15 17.86
CA MET A 1 52.64 0.32 17.86
C MET A 1 51.65 0.81 16.79
N ARG A 2 50.47 1.29 17.21
CA ARG A 2 49.51 2.17 16.50
C ARG A 2 48.14 2.05 17.20
N GLY A 3 48.12 2.34 18.50
CA GLY A 3 46.91 2.35 19.34
C GLY A 3 46.82 3.58 20.22
N TRP A 4 47.53 4.65 19.89
CA TRP A 4 47.72 5.83 20.76
C TRP A 4 47.33 7.17 20.11
N ILE A 5 46.70 7.15 18.92
CA ILE A 5 46.24 8.38 18.24
C ILE A 5 44.71 8.58 18.38
N ALA A 6 43.95 7.56 18.79
CA ALA A 6 42.50 7.65 18.99
C ALA A 6 42.10 8.40 20.29
N TRP A 7 43.04 8.64 21.20
CA TRP A 7 42.77 9.26 22.50
C TRP A 7 42.91 10.80 22.53
N LEU A 8 43.42 11.43 21.46
CA LEU A 8 43.66 12.88 21.42
C LEU A 8 42.60 13.69 20.65
N LEU A 9 41.65 13.05 19.96
CA LEU A 9 40.62 13.74 19.17
C LEU A 9 39.28 13.93 19.92
N LEU A 10 39.12 13.35 21.11
CA LEU A 10 37.90 13.45 21.92
C LEU A 10 37.88 14.65 22.90
N LEU A 11 38.91 15.50 22.90
CA LEU A 11 39.03 16.67 23.79
C LEU A 11 38.80 18.04 23.12
N ALA A 12 38.38 18.09 21.86
CA ALA A 12 38.29 19.35 21.10
C ALA A 12 36.87 19.90 20.83
N GLN A 13 35.82 19.41 21.50
CA GLN A 13 34.48 20.00 21.38
C GLN A 13 33.79 20.14 22.74
N ALA A 14 34.34 21.01 23.58
CA ALA A 14 33.62 21.64 24.68
C ALA A 14 34.25 23.01 24.97
N SER A 15 33.74 24.08 24.34
CA SER A 15 33.74 25.45 24.90
C SER A 15 33.08 26.45 23.94
N ALA A 16 31.84 26.85 24.25
CA ALA A 16 31.35 28.23 24.13
C ALA A 16 29.92 28.36 24.73
N ILE A 17 29.89 28.42 26.06
CA ILE A 17 29.26 29.44 26.93
C ILE A 17 27.87 30.02 26.57
N ILE A 18 27.00 29.84 27.57
CA ILE A 18 25.73 30.47 27.93
C ILE A 18 25.82 32.01 28.05
N SER A 19 24.81 32.75 27.57
CA SER A 19 24.15 33.83 28.35
C SER A 19 22.86 34.31 27.67
N SER A 20 21.75 34.18 28.39
CA SER A 20 20.47 34.87 28.19
C SER A 20 20.55 36.31 28.76
N PRO A 21 19.56 37.21 28.54
CA PRO A 21 18.32 37.16 29.33
C PRO A 21 17.02 37.63 28.64
N ASP A 22 15.90 37.17 29.24
CA ASP A 22 14.59 37.81 29.44
C ASP A 22 13.75 38.37 28.28
N GLN A 23 12.52 37.82 28.14
CA GLN A 23 11.28 38.60 28.32
C GLN A 23 10.04 37.72 28.50
N GLN A 24 9.22 38.12 29.47
CA GLN A 24 7.97 37.51 29.95
C GLN A 24 6.74 37.83 29.06
N PRO A 25 5.60 37.13 29.28
CA PRO A 25 4.47 37.06 28.35
C PRO A 25 3.38 38.11 28.63
N LEU A 26 2.66 38.51 27.58
CA LEU A 26 1.48 39.37 27.66
C LEU A 26 0.20 38.59 27.30
N GLY A 27 -0.61 38.35 28.34
CA GLY A 27 -1.97 38.90 28.45
C GLY A 27 -3.01 38.53 27.41
N SER A 28 -3.93 37.65 27.81
CA SER A 28 -5.27 37.47 27.25
C SER A 28 -6.16 38.70 27.43
N HIS A 29 -6.94 39.04 26.41
CA HIS A 29 -8.20 39.78 26.57
C HIS A 29 -9.33 39.08 25.81
N SER A 30 -10.30 38.64 26.59
CA SER A 30 -11.68 38.39 26.22
C SER A 30 -12.38 39.70 25.86
N ASP A 31 -13.26 39.67 24.86
CA ASP A 31 -14.52 40.42 24.89
C ASP A 31 -15.61 39.68 24.13
N ALA A 32 -16.79 39.72 24.73
CA ALA A 32 -18.01 39.04 24.34
C ALA A 32 -19.07 40.05 23.87
N SER A 33 -20.07 39.51 23.15
CA SER A 33 -21.39 40.08 22.84
C SER A 33 -21.41 41.21 21.78
N ALA A 34 -22.40 41.32 20.89
CA ALA A 34 -23.81 41.01 21.05
C ALA A 34 -24.54 40.73 19.72
N GLN A 35 -25.75 40.22 19.91
CA GLN A 35 -26.79 39.78 18.97
C GLN A 35 -27.34 40.87 18.03
N THR A 36 -27.92 40.41 16.92
CA THR A 36 -29.26 40.68 16.31
C THR A 36 -29.09 40.62 14.78
N GLY A 37 -29.94 39.98 13.99
CA GLY A 37 -31.38 39.82 14.03
C GLY A 37 -31.81 38.76 13.02
N ALA A 38 -32.99 38.21 13.26
CA ALA A 38 -33.66 37.23 12.43
C ALA A 38 -34.10 37.82 11.09
N ASP A 39 -34.20 36.99 10.05
CA ASP A 39 -35.40 36.99 9.21
C ASP A 39 -35.69 35.58 8.69
N LYS A 40 -36.96 35.22 8.87
CA LYS A 40 -37.64 34.01 8.40
C LYS A 40 -38.34 34.32 7.07
N HIS A 41 -38.84 33.25 6.43
CA HIS A 41 -39.61 33.13 5.18
C HIS A 41 -38.72 32.77 3.97
N ALA A 42 -38.99 31.72 3.18
CA ALA A 42 -40.23 30.98 2.98
C ALA A 42 -39.95 29.49 2.68
N VAL A 43 -40.84 28.65 3.19
CA VAL A 43 -41.14 27.29 2.75
C VAL A 43 -42.23 27.41 1.70
N GLU A 44 -42.04 26.80 0.53
CA GLU A 44 -43.07 26.22 -0.36
C GLU A 44 -42.35 25.61 -1.57
N SER A 45 -42.28 24.27 -1.62
CA SER A 45 -43.16 23.40 -2.40
C SER A 45 -42.82 23.38 -3.90
N PHE A 46 -42.16 22.30 -4.36
CA PHE A 46 -42.38 21.76 -5.70
C PHE A 46 -41.97 20.28 -5.71
N LEU A 47 -42.91 19.43 -5.29
CA LEU A 47 -43.09 18.08 -5.81
C LEU A 47 -43.83 18.23 -7.13
N ASP A 48 -43.23 17.79 -8.24
CA ASP A 48 -43.92 17.16 -9.37
C ASP A 48 -42.91 16.90 -10.49
N ALA A 49 -42.77 15.62 -10.84
CA ALA A 49 -42.50 15.06 -12.18
C ALA A 49 -41.66 13.77 -12.08
N ALA A 50 -42.31 12.71 -11.60
CA ALA A 50 -42.01 11.35 -12.02
C ALA A 50 -42.81 11.06 -13.31
N GLY A 51 -42.19 10.40 -14.29
CA GLY A 51 -42.90 9.78 -15.41
C GLY A 51 -42.20 9.94 -16.74
N GLY A 52 -41.63 8.86 -17.26
CA GLY A 52 -41.10 8.80 -18.63
C GLY A 52 -40.22 7.58 -18.89
N GLN A 53 -40.83 6.40 -18.88
CA GLN A 53 -40.29 5.22 -19.56
C GLN A 53 -40.27 5.48 -21.06
N GLU A 54 -39.20 5.07 -21.75
CA GLU A 54 -39.30 4.49 -23.09
C GLU A 54 -38.06 3.64 -23.37
N GLY A 55 -38.30 2.36 -23.72
CA GLY A 55 -37.27 1.43 -24.10
C GLY A 55 -36.94 1.56 -25.58
N ALA A 56 -35.68 1.33 -25.92
CA ALA A 56 -35.27 0.99 -27.27
C ALA A 56 -34.01 0.11 -27.22
N ALA A 57 -34.20 -1.17 -27.47
CA ALA A 57 -33.15 -2.05 -27.93
C ALA A 57 -32.66 -1.57 -29.29
N PHE A 58 -31.36 -1.45 -29.53
CA PHE A 58 -30.78 -1.70 -30.87
C PHE A 58 -29.26 -1.93 -30.79
N SER A 59 -28.84 -2.77 -31.73
CA SER A 59 -27.59 -3.48 -31.95
C SER A 59 -26.26 -2.71 -31.98
N GLN A 60 -25.20 -3.47 -31.70
CA GLN A 60 -23.77 -3.23 -31.99
C GLN A 60 -23.46 -2.52 -33.32
N PRO A 61 -22.26 -1.93 -33.44
CA PRO A 61 -21.53 -2.04 -34.70
C PRO A 61 -20.05 -2.42 -34.52
N GLY A 62 -19.66 -3.49 -35.21
CA GLY A 62 -18.30 -3.72 -35.63
C GLY A 62 -18.03 -3.10 -37.02
N MET A 63 -16.75 -2.83 -37.26
CA MET A 63 -16.06 -2.58 -38.54
C MET A 63 -16.13 -1.18 -39.22
N ARG A 64 -14.93 -0.62 -39.43
CA ARG A 64 -14.55 0.25 -40.57
C ARG A 64 -14.41 -0.59 -41.87
N PRO A 65 -14.18 0.00 -43.08
CA PRO A 65 -14.48 1.34 -43.60
C PRO A 65 -15.16 1.33 -45.01
N LEU A 66 -15.65 2.48 -45.50
CA LEU A 66 -15.34 3.09 -46.83
C LEU A 66 -16.41 4.12 -47.29
N LEU A 67 -15.91 5.36 -47.47
CA LEU A 67 -16.13 6.32 -48.57
C LEU A 67 -17.51 6.87 -48.95
N HIS A 68 -17.50 8.22 -48.96
CA HIS A 68 -18.18 9.19 -49.82
C HIS A 68 -19.50 9.86 -49.41
N ALA A 69 -19.30 11.10 -48.93
CA ALA A 69 -19.89 12.35 -49.45
C ALA A 69 -21.27 12.80 -48.93
N LYS A 70 -21.22 13.75 -47.98
CA LYS A 70 -21.69 15.13 -48.18
C LYS A 70 -21.16 16.01 -47.04
N ALA A 71 -20.16 16.82 -47.37
CA ALA A 71 -19.54 17.76 -46.45
C ALA A 71 -20.57 18.81 -46.01
N SER A 72 -20.78 18.90 -44.71
CA SER A 72 -21.56 19.98 -44.10
C SER A 72 -20.61 21.10 -43.68
N VAL A 73 -21.13 22.31 -43.47
CA VAL A 73 -20.35 23.53 -43.21
C VAL A 73 -19.42 23.44 -41.98
N VAL A 74 -19.56 22.41 -41.15
CA VAL A 74 -18.65 22.07 -40.03
C VAL A 74 -17.32 21.45 -40.49
N ASP A 75 -17.29 20.78 -41.65
CA ASP A 75 -16.10 20.10 -42.18
C ASP A 75 -15.05 21.09 -42.74
N ALA A 76 -15.45 22.33 -43.06
CA ALA A 76 -14.56 23.32 -43.69
C ALA A 76 -13.54 23.93 -42.71
N ASP A 77 -13.85 23.98 -41.40
CA ASP A 77 -12.89 24.40 -40.37
C ASP A 77 -12.04 23.24 -39.85
N MET A 78 -12.51 21.99 -39.96
CA MET A 78 -11.71 20.78 -39.66
C MET A 78 -10.69 20.44 -40.76
N ALA A 79 -10.85 20.95 -41.98
CA ALA A 79 -9.97 20.66 -43.11
C ALA A 79 -8.65 21.46 -43.12
N LYS A 80 -8.52 22.51 -42.30
CA LYS A 80 -7.31 23.37 -42.29
C LYS A 80 -6.16 22.62 -41.63
N GLY A 81 -5.08 22.42 -42.38
CA GLY A 81 -3.85 21.79 -41.90
C GLY A 81 -3.87 20.27 -41.84
N HIS A 82 -4.96 19.60 -42.23
CA HIS A 82 -5.09 18.13 -42.14
C HIS A 82 -4.02 17.39 -42.97
N ASP A 83 -3.74 17.88 -44.18
CA ASP A 83 -2.72 17.30 -45.07
C ASP A 83 -1.32 17.27 -44.41
N PHE A 84 -0.99 18.32 -43.65
CA PHE A 84 0.26 18.40 -42.91
C PHE A 84 0.29 17.44 -41.71
N VAL A 85 -0.85 17.26 -41.03
CA VAL A 85 -0.97 16.29 -39.93
C VAL A 85 -0.78 14.86 -40.47
N ASP A 86 -1.40 14.51 -41.59
CA ASP A 86 -1.22 13.21 -42.23
C ASP A 86 0.23 13.00 -42.68
N ALA A 87 0.85 14.02 -43.27
CA ALA A 87 2.26 13.99 -43.65
C ALA A 87 3.17 13.78 -42.41
N ALA A 88 2.88 14.46 -41.30
CA ALA A 88 3.59 14.29 -40.05
C ALA A 88 3.46 12.86 -39.51
N PHE A 89 2.25 12.30 -39.46
CA PHE A 89 2.03 10.93 -39.01
C PHE A 89 2.69 9.89 -39.94
N ALA A 90 2.76 10.17 -41.24
CA ALA A 90 3.50 9.34 -42.18
C ALA A 90 5.01 9.30 -41.87
N GLU A 91 5.60 10.44 -41.49
CA GLU A 91 7.00 10.51 -41.04
C GLU A 91 7.21 9.82 -39.69
N LEU A 92 6.29 10.01 -38.73
CA LEU A 92 6.36 9.35 -37.40
C LEU A 92 6.32 7.83 -37.49
N ARG A 93 5.56 7.27 -38.44
CA ARG A 93 5.51 5.82 -38.67
C ARG A 93 6.85 5.24 -39.14
N LYS A 94 7.76 6.06 -39.68
CA LYS A 94 9.10 5.62 -40.09
C LYS A 94 10.05 5.47 -38.90
N ILE A 95 9.69 6.03 -37.74
CA ILE A 95 10.50 5.94 -36.53
C ILE A 95 10.28 4.53 -35.93
N PRO A 96 11.35 3.71 -35.81
CA PRO A 96 11.22 2.42 -35.16
C PRO A 96 10.84 2.63 -33.70
N ARG A 97 9.76 1.96 -33.26
CA ARG A 97 9.38 1.98 -31.85
C ARG A 97 10.49 1.26 -31.07
N PRO A 98 11.01 1.84 -29.98
CA PRO A 98 11.96 1.14 -29.14
C PRO A 98 11.31 -0.17 -28.67
N PRO A 99 12.01 -1.32 -28.74
CA PRO A 99 11.47 -2.55 -28.18
C PRO A 99 11.24 -2.30 -26.68
N ARG A 100 10.04 -2.61 -26.17
CA ARG A 100 9.79 -2.66 -24.73
C ARG A 100 10.85 -3.55 -24.12
N ARG A 101 11.72 -2.98 -23.27
CA ARG A 101 12.72 -3.78 -22.55
C ARG A 101 11.93 -4.64 -21.58
N ARG A 102 11.79 -5.93 -21.91
CA ARG A 102 11.37 -6.90 -20.91
C ARG A 102 12.44 -6.90 -19.82
N ARG A 103 12.01 -6.71 -18.58
CA ARG A 103 12.85 -6.96 -17.41
C ARG A 103 13.29 -8.41 -17.48
N GLU A 104 14.52 -8.65 -17.94
CA GLU A 104 15.12 -9.96 -17.85
C GLU A 104 15.24 -10.29 -16.37
N SER A 105 14.48 -11.29 -15.93
CA SER A 105 14.57 -11.82 -14.58
C SER A 105 16.00 -12.31 -14.35
N SER A 106 16.76 -11.58 -13.55
CA SER A 106 18.04 -12.05 -13.05
C SER A 106 17.74 -13.20 -12.09
N GLY A 107 17.88 -14.46 -12.54
CA GLY A 107 17.75 -15.62 -11.66
C GLY A 107 18.78 -15.59 -10.52
N ILE A 108 18.84 -16.64 -9.70
CA ILE A 108 19.73 -16.69 -8.51
C ILE A 108 21.18 -16.29 -8.83
N PHE A 109 21.71 -16.75 -9.97
CA PHE A 109 23.03 -16.35 -10.47
C PHE A 109 23.13 -14.87 -10.81
N GLY A 110 22.08 -14.29 -11.38
CA GLY A 110 21.97 -12.86 -11.66
C GLY A 110 21.81 -12.02 -10.39
N SER A 111 21.13 -12.52 -9.37
CA SER A 111 20.99 -11.88 -8.05
C SER A 111 22.31 -11.89 -7.28
N VAL A 112 23.01 -13.03 -7.26
CA VAL A 112 24.38 -13.14 -6.71
C VAL A 112 25.36 -12.29 -7.49
N LEU A 113 25.29 -12.30 -8.83
CA LEU A 113 26.08 -11.43 -9.68
C LEU A 113 25.74 -9.95 -9.46
N ARG A 114 24.49 -9.59 -9.17
CA ARG A 114 24.06 -8.22 -8.84
C ARG A 114 24.54 -7.80 -7.45
N LEU A 115 24.57 -8.71 -6.49
CA LEU A 115 25.13 -8.50 -5.16
C LEU A 115 26.66 -8.33 -5.22
N LEU A 116 27.33 -9.12 -6.07
CA LEU A 116 28.75 -8.98 -6.41
C LEU A 116 29.03 -7.72 -7.27
N LEU A 117 28.15 -7.35 -8.20
CA LEU A 117 28.25 -6.12 -9.00
C LEU A 117 27.90 -4.87 -8.17
N ARG A 118 27.19 -5.01 -7.05
CA ARG A 118 26.98 -3.96 -6.04
C ARG A 118 28.25 -3.73 -5.21
N THR A 119 29.12 -4.72 -5.06
CA THR A 119 30.42 -4.59 -4.35
C THR A 119 31.56 -4.18 -5.28
N ILE A 120 31.45 -4.45 -6.59
CA ILE A 120 32.34 -3.90 -7.62
C ILE A 120 31.87 -2.48 -7.96
N PRO A 121 32.76 -1.46 -8.00
CA PRO A 121 32.41 -0.13 -8.51
C PRO A 121 32.12 -0.24 -10.01
N THR A 122 30.88 -0.57 -10.35
CA THR A 122 30.41 -0.61 -11.73
C THR A 122 30.36 0.83 -12.26
N GLY A 123 30.99 1.03 -13.43
CA GLY A 123 30.85 2.29 -14.18
C GLY A 123 29.37 2.57 -14.46
N PRO A 124 28.97 3.84 -14.58
CA PRO A 124 27.56 4.20 -14.63
C PRO A 124 26.87 3.51 -15.82
N VAL A 125 25.85 2.70 -15.52
CA VAL A 125 24.81 2.41 -16.51
C VAL A 125 24.14 3.75 -16.79
N THR A 126 24.54 4.34 -17.90
CA THR A 126 24.06 5.63 -18.35
C THR A 126 22.69 5.41 -18.95
N ALA A 127 21.64 5.83 -18.24
CA ALA A 127 20.45 6.32 -18.93
C ALA A 127 20.93 7.41 -19.90
N PRO A 128 20.47 7.45 -21.15
CA PRO A 128 20.81 8.56 -22.04
C PRO A 128 20.36 9.84 -21.35
N SER A 129 21.32 10.59 -20.82
CA SER A 129 21.06 11.98 -20.45
C SER A 129 20.59 12.64 -21.73
N GLN A 130 19.48 13.36 -21.69
CA GLN A 130 19.09 14.24 -22.78
C GLN A 130 20.13 15.36 -22.90
N SER A 131 21.32 15.04 -23.39
CA SER A 131 22.24 16.01 -23.96
C SER A 131 21.53 16.56 -25.16
N LYS A 132 21.24 17.88 -25.18
CA LYS A 132 20.60 18.63 -26.28
C LYS A 132 20.61 17.86 -27.59
N THR A 133 19.63 16.98 -27.77
CA THR A 133 19.57 16.10 -28.93
C THR A 133 19.13 17.02 -30.05
N THR A 134 20.03 17.29 -30.98
CA THR A 134 19.67 17.98 -32.21
C THR A 134 18.63 17.10 -32.91
N LEU A 135 17.38 17.57 -32.96
CA LEU A 135 16.30 16.94 -33.71
C LEU A 135 16.82 16.63 -35.11
N SER A 136 16.84 15.35 -35.49
CA SER A 136 17.41 14.92 -36.77
C SER A 136 16.59 13.78 -37.36
N GLY A 137 16.44 13.82 -38.68
CA GLY A 137 15.72 12.79 -39.43
C GLY A 137 14.20 12.98 -39.49
N PRO A 138 13.41 11.89 -39.61
CA PRO A 138 11.96 11.93 -39.81
C PRO A 138 11.18 12.69 -38.73
N LEU A 139 11.69 12.71 -37.48
CA LEU A 139 11.05 13.41 -36.37
C LEU A 139 11.05 14.93 -36.56
N LEU A 140 12.14 15.51 -37.08
CA LEU A 140 12.21 16.95 -37.34
C LEU A 140 11.17 17.37 -38.39
N ASN A 141 11.11 16.64 -39.50
CA ASN A 141 10.12 16.88 -40.56
C ASN A 141 8.69 16.74 -40.02
N ALA A 142 8.44 15.74 -39.17
CA ALA A 142 7.14 15.57 -38.55
C ALA A 142 6.75 16.75 -37.66
N VAL A 143 7.69 17.25 -36.83
CA VAL A 143 7.46 18.42 -35.98
C VAL A 143 7.23 19.67 -36.82
N GLU A 144 8.01 19.90 -37.89
CA GLU A 144 7.79 21.04 -38.80
C GLU A 144 6.41 21.02 -39.46
N PHE A 145 5.96 19.86 -39.94
CA PHE A 145 4.61 19.72 -40.49
C PHE A 145 3.53 19.96 -39.44
N LEU A 146 3.71 19.46 -38.22
CA LEU A 146 2.79 19.71 -37.11
C LEU A 146 2.76 21.19 -36.72
N GLU A 147 3.90 21.89 -36.71
CA GLU A 147 3.97 23.34 -36.44
C GLU A 147 3.24 24.14 -37.52
N GLN A 148 3.40 23.77 -38.79
CA GLN A 148 2.66 24.39 -39.91
C GLN A 148 1.15 24.18 -39.77
N ALA A 149 0.71 22.99 -39.33
CA ALA A 149 -0.69 22.70 -39.05
C ALA A 149 -1.20 23.44 -37.81
N ALA A 150 -0.38 23.56 -36.75
CA ALA A 150 -0.71 24.29 -35.53
C ALA A 150 -0.85 25.80 -35.79
N ASN A 151 -0.06 26.37 -36.70
CA ASN A 151 -0.21 27.75 -37.17
C ASN A 151 -1.55 27.97 -37.91
N GLN A 152 -2.12 26.91 -38.48
CA GLN A 152 -3.48 26.92 -39.05
C GLN A 152 -4.56 26.61 -37.99
N ASN A 153 -4.19 26.57 -36.71
CA ASN A 153 -5.04 26.30 -35.55
C ASN A 153 -5.73 24.91 -35.59
N ASN A 154 -5.07 23.93 -36.20
CA ASN A 154 -5.54 22.55 -36.22
C ASN A 154 -5.47 21.93 -34.81
N SER A 155 -6.57 21.32 -34.34
CA SER A 155 -6.67 20.75 -32.99
C SER A 155 -5.70 19.60 -32.75
N ASP A 156 -5.55 18.71 -33.72
CA ASP A 156 -4.80 17.46 -33.58
C ASP A 156 -3.30 17.74 -33.61
N ALA A 157 -2.89 18.72 -34.42
CA ALA A 157 -1.53 19.23 -34.43
C ALA A 157 -1.15 19.87 -33.09
N LEU A 158 -2.00 20.76 -32.56
CA LEU A 158 -1.79 21.42 -31.27
C LEU A 158 -1.69 20.39 -30.14
N TYR A 159 -2.58 19.39 -30.12
CA TYR A 159 -2.56 18.32 -29.13
C TYR A 159 -1.26 17.50 -29.22
N THR A 160 -0.91 17.03 -30.42
CA THR A 160 0.28 16.18 -30.63
C THR A 160 1.57 16.93 -30.26
N LEU A 161 1.70 18.20 -30.63
CA LEU A 161 2.84 19.03 -30.23
C LEU A 161 2.90 19.23 -28.73
N ALA A 162 1.76 19.45 -28.07
CA ALA A 162 1.70 19.59 -26.62
C ALA A 162 2.19 18.32 -25.92
N GLU A 163 1.73 17.15 -26.38
CA GLU A 163 2.15 15.83 -25.88
C GLU A 163 3.64 15.56 -26.10
N PHE A 164 4.18 15.92 -27.27
CA PHE A 164 5.62 15.78 -27.57
C PHE A 164 6.48 16.63 -26.65
N ASN A 165 6.06 17.87 -26.40
CA ASN A 165 6.78 18.78 -25.52
C ASN A 165 6.62 18.41 -24.04
N PHE A 166 5.50 17.81 -23.63
CA PHE A 166 5.26 17.40 -22.25
C PHE A 166 5.96 16.08 -21.88
N PHE A 167 5.67 15.00 -22.61
CA PHE A 167 6.18 13.65 -22.32
C PHE A 167 7.54 13.35 -22.98
N GLY A 168 7.91 14.08 -24.04
CA GLY A 168 9.14 13.80 -24.78
C GLY A 168 9.05 12.56 -25.66
N ASN A 169 7.85 12.25 -26.16
CA ASN A 169 7.60 11.10 -27.03
C ASN A 169 8.54 11.10 -28.26
N TYR A 170 8.93 9.92 -28.73
CA TYR A 170 9.90 9.73 -29.83
C TYR A 170 11.28 10.36 -29.57
N SER A 171 11.68 10.52 -28.30
CA SER A 171 12.91 11.21 -27.90
C SER A 171 12.93 12.70 -28.25
N HIS A 172 11.75 13.31 -28.38
CA HIS A 172 11.60 14.76 -28.48
C HIS A 172 12.06 15.44 -27.17
N PRO A 173 12.80 16.56 -27.23
CA PRO A 173 13.20 17.28 -26.01
C PRO A 173 11.98 17.81 -25.26
N ARG A 174 11.95 17.64 -23.94
CA ARG A 174 10.85 18.14 -23.11
C ARG A 174 10.94 19.65 -22.93
N ASP A 175 9.87 20.37 -23.28
CA ASP A 175 9.70 21.80 -23.02
C ASP A 175 8.31 22.06 -22.44
N LEU A 176 8.25 22.12 -21.11
CA LEU A 176 7.00 22.33 -20.39
C LEU A 176 6.37 23.71 -20.68
N GLY A 177 7.17 24.71 -21.07
CA GLY A 177 6.68 26.03 -21.42
C GLY A 177 6.00 26.04 -22.79
N ALA A 178 6.59 25.38 -23.78
CA ALA A 178 5.98 25.19 -25.10
C ALA A 178 4.71 24.33 -25.00
N ALA A 179 4.75 23.23 -24.24
CA ALA A 179 3.58 22.40 -23.98
C ALA A 179 2.42 23.20 -23.38
N PHE A 180 2.69 24.05 -22.38
CA PHE A 180 1.67 24.91 -21.76
C PHE A 180 1.01 25.85 -22.79
N LYS A 181 1.80 26.46 -23.69
CA LYS A 181 1.26 27.35 -24.73
C LYS A 181 0.29 26.61 -25.66
N TYR A 182 0.67 25.41 -26.12
CA TYR A 182 -0.18 24.62 -26.99
C TYR A 182 -1.44 24.11 -26.28
N TYR A 183 -1.34 23.62 -25.04
CA TYR A 183 -2.51 23.26 -24.24
C TYR A 183 -3.43 24.45 -23.98
N HIS A 184 -2.87 25.63 -23.68
CA HIS A 184 -3.64 26.85 -23.47
C HIS A 184 -4.38 27.28 -24.73
N GLN A 185 -3.69 27.28 -25.88
CA GLN A 185 -4.31 27.57 -27.17
C GLN A 185 -5.43 26.58 -27.49
N LEU A 186 -5.17 25.28 -27.35
CA LEU A 186 -6.13 24.21 -27.62
C LEU A 186 -7.37 24.26 -26.71
N ALA A 187 -7.19 24.56 -25.43
CA ALA A 187 -8.30 24.74 -24.50
C ALA A 187 -9.11 26.02 -24.79
N SER A 188 -8.46 27.09 -25.23
CA SER A 188 -9.12 28.38 -25.51
C SER A 188 -9.86 28.39 -26.84
N SER A 189 -9.29 27.78 -27.89
CA SER A 189 -9.86 27.80 -29.24
C SER A 189 -10.90 26.70 -29.47
N HIS A 190 -10.64 25.49 -28.96
CA HIS A 190 -11.48 24.31 -29.23
C HIS A 190 -12.20 23.77 -27.98
N GLY A 191 -11.82 24.22 -26.78
CA GLY A 191 -12.39 23.71 -25.53
C GLY A 191 -12.09 22.24 -25.29
N ASN A 192 -10.95 21.73 -25.78
CA ASN A 192 -10.56 20.33 -25.61
C ASN A 192 -10.45 19.96 -24.12
N THR A 193 -11.06 18.84 -23.72
CA THR A 193 -11.15 18.44 -22.31
C THR A 193 -9.82 17.96 -21.73
N THR A 194 -9.03 17.23 -22.51
CA THR A 194 -7.69 16.81 -22.10
C THR A 194 -6.76 18.00 -21.93
N ALA A 195 -6.83 18.98 -22.84
CA ALA A 195 -6.06 20.22 -22.68
C ALA A 195 -6.47 20.98 -21.41
N GLN A 196 -7.77 21.08 -21.12
CA GLN A 196 -8.27 21.67 -19.87
C GLN A 196 -7.77 20.91 -18.63
N TYR A 197 -7.77 19.58 -18.65
CA TYR A 197 -7.20 18.77 -17.57
C TYR A 197 -5.70 19.08 -17.37
N MET A 198 -4.92 19.14 -18.45
CA MET A 198 -3.50 19.47 -18.39
C MET A 198 -3.27 20.90 -17.86
N LEU A 199 -4.07 21.89 -18.25
CA LEU A 199 -3.99 23.23 -17.65
C LEU A 199 -4.29 23.21 -16.15
N GLY A 200 -5.27 22.39 -15.73
CA GLY A 200 -5.56 22.13 -14.32
C GLY A 200 -4.33 21.63 -13.56
N LEU A 201 -3.59 20.69 -14.15
CA LEU A 201 -2.33 20.17 -13.60
C LEU A 201 -1.27 21.26 -13.44
N TYR A 202 -1.05 22.08 -14.47
CA TYR A 202 -0.07 23.17 -14.43
C TYR A 202 -0.38 24.14 -13.29
N TYR A 203 -1.63 24.60 -13.15
CA TYR A 203 -2.01 25.49 -12.06
C TYR A 203 -2.03 24.79 -10.69
N SER A 204 -2.29 23.48 -10.63
CA SER A 204 -2.33 22.71 -9.37
C SER A 204 -0.94 22.52 -8.77
N THR A 205 0.06 22.27 -9.61
CA THR A 205 1.40 21.86 -9.19
C THR A 205 2.45 22.95 -9.36
N GLY A 206 2.24 23.90 -10.28
CA GLY A 206 3.26 24.89 -10.66
C GLY A 206 4.44 24.28 -11.41
N ILE A 207 4.20 23.19 -12.15
CA ILE A 207 5.26 22.37 -12.73
C ILE A 207 6.17 23.14 -13.69
N GLY A 208 7.48 22.90 -13.55
CA GLY A 208 8.52 23.52 -14.38
C GLY A 208 8.62 25.04 -14.23
N ASP A 209 8.07 25.61 -13.15
CA ASP A 209 7.99 27.06 -12.89
C ASP A 209 7.36 27.87 -14.05
N VAL A 210 6.57 27.19 -14.91
CA VAL A 210 5.93 27.81 -16.07
C VAL A 210 4.81 28.76 -15.66
N VAL A 211 4.05 28.35 -14.63
CA VAL A 211 2.97 29.14 -14.04
C VAL A 211 3.02 29.04 -12.51
N PRO A 212 2.68 30.12 -11.79
CA PRO A 212 2.57 30.04 -10.34
C PRO A 212 1.38 29.14 -9.96
N ARG A 213 1.54 28.43 -8.86
CA ARG A 213 0.51 27.54 -8.32
C ARG A 213 -0.74 28.32 -7.91
N ASP A 214 -1.88 27.96 -8.48
CA ASP A 214 -3.20 28.54 -8.22
C ASP A 214 -4.25 27.42 -8.12
N GLN A 215 -4.62 27.08 -6.89
CA GLN A 215 -5.56 25.97 -6.63
C GLN A 215 -6.99 26.28 -7.09
N GLY A 216 -7.37 27.57 -7.18
CA GLY A 216 -8.68 27.99 -7.63
C GLY A 216 -8.83 27.84 -9.14
N LYS A 217 -7.83 28.30 -9.91
CA LYS A 217 -7.78 28.05 -11.36
C LYS A 217 -7.67 26.57 -11.68
N ALA A 218 -6.87 25.82 -10.92
CA ALA A 218 -6.78 24.38 -11.10
C ALA A 218 -8.15 23.70 -10.99
N LEU A 219 -8.92 24.02 -9.94
CA LEU A 219 -10.27 23.51 -9.75
C LEU A 219 -11.20 23.93 -10.90
N LEU A 220 -11.11 25.18 -11.37
CA LEU A 220 -11.92 25.67 -12.48
C LEU A 220 -11.69 24.85 -13.76
N TYR A 221 -10.43 24.62 -14.14
CA TYR A 221 -10.12 23.85 -15.35
C TYR A 221 -10.49 22.36 -15.21
N TYR A 222 -10.23 21.75 -14.05
CA TYR A 222 -10.65 20.37 -13.79
C TYR A 222 -12.18 20.23 -13.84
N THR A 223 -12.92 21.18 -13.28
CA THR A 223 -14.40 21.13 -13.32
C THR A 223 -14.95 21.31 -14.74
N PHE A 224 -14.37 22.18 -15.57
CA PHE A 224 -14.77 22.28 -16.98
C PHE A 224 -14.53 20.98 -17.76
N ALA A 225 -13.37 20.36 -17.58
CA ALA A 225 -13.08 19.07 -18.21
C ALA A 225 -14.00 17.96 -17.68
N ALA A 226 -14.26 17.93 -16.36
CA ALA A 226 -15.11 16.93 -15.72
C ALA A 226 -16.58 17.04 -16.15
N VAL A 227 -17.12 18.26 -16.28
CA VAL A 227 -18.49 18.48 -16.76
C VAL A 227 -18.67 18.02 -18.20
N ARG A 228 -17.60 18.09 -19.02
CA ARG A 228 -17.58 17.58 -20.39
C ARG A 228 -17.28 16.08 -20.49
N GLY A 229 -17.12 15.40 -19.36
CA GLY A 229 -17.02 13.94 -19.29
C GLY A 229 -15.60 13.35 -19.35
N ASP A 230 -14.55 14.17 -19.18
CA ASP A 230 -13.17 13.64 -19.07
C ASP A 230 -13.00 12.85 -17.78
N THR A 231 -12.66 11.56 -17.90
CA THR A 231 -12.59 10.61 -16.77
C THR A 231 -11.54 11.00 -15.75
N ARG A 232 -10.35 11.43 -16.22
CA ARG A 232 -9.25 11.87 -15.36
C ARG A 232 -9.63 13.12 -14.57
N ALA A 233 -10.25 14.08 -15.24
CA ALA A 233 -10.72 15.30 -14.61
C ALA A 233 -11.88 15.07 -13.62
N GLU A 234 -12.82 14.17 -13.93
CA GLU A 234 -13.88 13.76 -13.00
C GLU A 234 -13.27 13.18 -11.72
N MET A 235 -12.30 12.27 -11.85
CA MET A 235 -11.62 11.66 -10.70
C MET A 235 -10.82 12.70 -9.88
N ALA A 236 -10.04 13.55 -10.54
CA ALA A 236 -9.29 14.63 -9.89
C ALA A 236 -10.22 15.62 -9.16
N THR A 237 -11.33 16.03 -9.79
CA THR A 237 -12.33 16.92 -9.18
C THR A 237 -13.00 16.27 -7.97
N GLY A 238 -13.36 14.99 -8.09
CA GLY A 238 -13.90 14.18 -6.99
C GLY A 238 -12.94 14.12 -5.81
N PHE A 239 -11.67 13.81 -6.05
CA PHE A 239 -10.63 13.77 -5.02
C PHE A 239 -10.44 15.13 -4.34
N ARG A 240 -10.46 16.24 -5.09
CA ARG A 240 -10.30 17.59 -4.53
C ARG A 240 -11.45 17.97 -3.60
N HIS A 241 -12.69 17.62 -3.93
CA HIS A 241 -13.83 17.81 -3.02
C HIS A 241 -13.81 16.88 -1.81
N LEU A 242 -13.28 15.66 -1.95
CA LEU A 242 -13.07 14.74 -0.83
C LEU A 242 -12.01 15.27 0.15
N ALA A 243 -10.85 15.65 -0.37
CA ALA A 243 -9.71 16.10 0.44
C ALA A 243 -9.81 17.58 0.90
N GLY A 244 -10.63 18.39 0.23
CA GLY A 244 -10.77 19.84 0.47
C GLY A 244 -9.61 20.65 -0.12
N ILE A 245 -9.15 20.30 -1.33
CA ILE A 245 -7.98 20.93 -1.98
C ILE A 245 -8.46 22.00 -2.95
N GLY A 246 -8.32 23.27 -2.58
CA GLY A 246 -8.82 24.40 -3.37
C GLY A 246 -10.35 24.45 -3.49
N ALA A 247 -11.06 23.57 -2.79
CA ALA A 247 -12.50 23.43 -2.77
C ALA A 247 -12.98 23.16 -1.33
N THR A 248 -14.25 23.48 -1.04
CA THR A 248 -14.88 23.06 0.21
C THR A 248 -15.04 21.54 0.23
N LYS A 249 -14.78 20.93 1.38
CA LYS A 249 -15.00 19.49 1.59
C LYS A 249 -16.47 19.17 1.42
N SER A 250 -16.80 18.32 0.47
CA SER A 250 -18.17 17.83 0.26
C SER A 250 -18.14 16.41 -0.26
N CYS A 251 -18.67 15.49 0.55
CA CYS A 251 -18.79 14.09 0.16
C CYS A 251 -19.81 13.94 -0.98
N GLU A 252 -20.91 14.68 -0.96
CA GLU A 252 -21.98 14.55 -1.96
C GLU A 252 -21.52 14.93 -3.36
N THR A 253 -20.70 15.98 -3.50
CA THR A 253 -20.14 16.35 -4.80
C THR A 253 -19.07 15.35 -5.24
N ALA A 254 -18.22 14.87 -4.32
CA ALA A 254 -17.22 13.85 -4.62
C ALA A 254 -17.87 12.55 -5.14
N VAL A 255 -18.91 12.04 -4.45
CA VAL A 255 -19.63 10.83 -4.85
C VAL A 255 -20.22 10.97 -6.24
N LYS A 256 -20.79 12.12 -6.60
CA LYS A 256 -21.34 12.34 -7.95
C LYS A 256 -20.29 12.14 -9.05
N TYR A 257 -19.07 12.66 -8.86
CA TYR A 257 -18.01 12.49 -9.84
C TYR A 257 -17.46 11.06 -9.85
N TYR A 258 -17.17 10.47 -8.68
CA TYR A 258 -16.68 9.10 -8.61
C TYR A 258 -17.69 8.07 -9.14
N LYS A 259 -19.00 8.31 -8.94
CA LYS A 259 -20.06 7.48 -9.54
C LYS A 259 -19.98 7.50 -11.06
N ARG A 260 -19.85 8.68 -11.70
CA ARG A 260 -19.72 8.77 -13.16
C ARG A 260 -18.52 8.01 -13.70
N VAL A 261 -17.39 8.09 -13.00
CA VAL A 261 -16.17 7.33 -13.36
C VAL A 261 -16.39 5.84 -13.15
N ALA A 262 -17.03 5.43 -12.05
CA ALA A 262 -17.36 4.04 -11.78
C ALA A 262 -18.34 3.45 -12.80
N ASP A 263 -19.36 4.21 -13.23
CA ASP A 263 -20.30 3.81 -14.28
C ASP A 263 -19.54 3.52 -15.59
N LYS A 264 -18.63 4.43 -15.99
CA LYS A 264 -17.75 4.22 -17.17
C LYS A 264 -16.80 3.03 -16.99
N ALA A 265 -16.27 2.82 -15.79
CA ALA A 265 -15.39 1.70 -15.47
C ALA A 265 -16.12 0.35 -15.59
N ILE A 266 -17.36 0.27 -15.14
CA ILE A 266 -18.20 -0.93 -15.25
C ILE A 266 -18.65 -1.17 -16.69
N GLU A 267 -19.01 -0.12 -17.43
CA GLU A 267 -19.28 -0.22 -18.86
C GLU A 267 -18.06 -0.76 -19.63
N TRP A 268 -16.87 -0.22 -19.36
CA TRP A 268 -15.62 -0.72 -19.92
C TRP A 268 -15.36 -2.18 -19.52
N TYR A 269 -15.55 -2.53 -18.24
CA TYR A 269 -15.40 -3.91 -17.77
C TYR A 269 -16.31 -4.88 -18.52
N ARG A 270 -17.58 -4.52 -18.70
CA ARG A 270 -18.61 -5.33 -19.39
C ARG A 270 -18.44 -5.38 -20.90
N SER A 271 -17.78 -4.39 -21.50
CA SER A 271 -17.45 -4.38 -22.94
C SER A 271 -16.46 -5.48 -23.34
N GLY A 272 -15.81 -6.10 -22.36
CA GLY A 272 -14.87 -7.20 -22.57
C GLY A 272 -15.51 -8.52 -23.01
N PRO A 273 -14.68 -9.55 -23.25
CA PRO A 273 -15.16 -10.90 -23.54
C PRO A 273 -15.95 -11.49 -22.35
N PRO A 274 -16.69 -12.60 -22.54
CA PRO A 274 -17.53 -13.20 -21.50
C PRO A 274 -16.80 -13.35 -20.15
N GLY A 275 -17.38 -12.79 -19.10
CA GLY A 275 -16.77 -12.70 -17.76
C GLY A 275 -15.90 -11.44 -17.52
N GLY A 276 -15.98 -10.44 -18.39
CA GLY A 276 -15.42 -9.09 -18.20
C GLY A 276 -13.97 -8.91 -18.67
N MET A 277 -13.51 -7.66 -18.73
CA MET A 277 -12.11 -7.34 -19.05
C MET A 277 -11.14 -7.93 -18.01
N SER A 278 -9.94 -8.28 -18.44
CA SER A 278 -8.83 -8.73 -17.56
C SER A 278 -7.60 -7.87 -17.81
N TRP A 279 -6.93 -7.44 -16.74
CA TRP A 279 -5.72 -6.62 -16.79
C TRP A 279 -4.80 -6.96 -15.61
N VAL A 280 -3.53 -6.63 -15.75
CA VAL A 280 -2.54 -6.69 -14.66
C VAL A 280 -2.60 -5.37 -13.90
N SER A 281 -2.69 -5.41 -12.57
CA SER A 281 -2.59 -4.19 -11.76
C SER A 281 -1.14 -3.69 -11.77
N GLN A 282 -0.97 -2.44 -12.17
CA GLN A 282 0.30 -1.73 -12.31
C GLN A 282 0.44 -0.62 -11.26
N ALA A 283 -0.59 -0.35 -10.47
CA ALA A 283 -0.54 0.62 -9.38
C ALA A 283 0.20 0.03 -8.17
N TRP A 284 1.49 0.31 -8.02
CA TRP A 284 2.31 -0.08 -6.87
C TRP A 284 3.21 1.07 -6.40
N ARG A 285 3.70 0.97 -5.16
CA ARG A 285 4.57 2.00 -4.56
C ARG A 285 6.02 1.65 -4.83
N ILE A 286 6.73 2.53 -5.51
CA ILE A 286 8.14 2.37 -5.87
C ILE A 286 9.02 2.10 -4.65
N ALA A 287 8.73 2.79 -3.54
CA ALA A 287 9.49 2.62 -2.31
C ALA A 287 9.43 1.17 -1.76
N ASP A 288 8.37 0.41 -2.03
CA ASP A 288 8.22 -0.96 -1.51
C ASP A 288 9.27 -1.91 -2.11
N ASP A 289 9.87 -1.60 -3.27
CA ASP A 289 11.01 -2.35 -3.85
C ASP A 289 12.29 -2.26 -3.03
N ASP A 290 12.46 -1.14 -2.33
CA ASP A 290 13.64 -0.87 -1.50
C ASP A 290 13.37 -1.29 -0.04
N GLY A 291 12.33 -2.10 0.20
CA GLY A 291 11.86 -2.47 1.53
C GLY A 291 11.02 -1.39 2.21
N GLY A 292 10.42 -0.49 1.43
CA GLY A 292 9.63 0.63 1.91
C GLY A 292 10.44 1.93 2.05
N LEU A 293 9.78 2.97 2.55
CA LEU A 293 10.28 4.34 2.52
C LEU A 293 11.49 4.62 3.44
N TYR A 294 11.66 3.78 4.46
CA TYR A 294 12.78 3.80 5.41
C TYR A 294 13.70 2.59 5.26
N GLY A 295 13.40 1.69 4.32
CA GLY A 295 14.10 0.43 4.12
C GLY A 295 13.47 -0.76 4.84
N GLU A 296 13.92 -1.95 4.44
CA GLU A 296 13.43 -3.24 4.93
C GLU A 296 13.52 -3.31 6.45
N GLY A 297 12.41 -3.67 7.07
CA GLY A 297 12.26 -3.80 8.51
C GLY A 297 12.17 -2.51 9.32
N ALA A 298 12.32 -1.34 8.69
CA ALA A 298 12.09 -0.05 9.34
C ALA A 298 10.77 0.59 8.92
N SER A 299 10.36 0.39 7.66
CA SER A 299 9.12 0.94 7.11
C SER A 299 7.91 0.17 7.62
N ALA A 300 6.80 0.86 7.88
CA ALA A 300 5.55 0.19 8.25
C ALA A 300 5.03 -0.74 7.13
N SER A 301 5.34 -0.45 5.86
CA SER A 301 5.01 -1.37 4.75
C SER A 301 5.81 -2.68 4.77
N SER A 302 6.97 -2.72 5.44
CA SER A 302 7.86 -3.89 5.47
C SER A 302 8.01 -4.52 6.86
N ALA A 303 7.47 -3.91 7.92
CA ALA A 303 7.73 -4.29 9.30
C ALA A 303 6.45 -4.40 10.15
N GLY A 304 6.49 -5.26 11.17
CA GLY A 304 5.39 -5.47 12.11
C GLY A 304 4.13 -6.10 11.48
N MET A 305 2.96 -5.81 12.06
CA MET A 305 1.66 -6.37 11.64
C MET A 305 1.25 -6.00 10.21
N ASN A 306 1.79 -4.89 9.68
CA ASN A 306 1.49 -4.36 8.35
C ASN A 306 2.50 -4.83 7.29
N ALA A 307 3.50 -5.63 7.67
CA ALA A 307 4.45 -6.21 6.74
C ALA A 307 3.74 -7.13 5.74
N PHE A 308 3.99 -6.92 4.45
CA PHE A 308 3.47 -7.81 3.41
C PHE A 308 4.11 -9.18 3.50
N LYS A 309 3.34 -10.21 3.91
CA LYS A 309 3.82 -11.60 3.96
C LYS A 309 3.80 -12.22 2.55
N PRO A 310 4.93 -12.76 2.06
CA PRO A 310 5.00 -13.36 0.73
C PRO A 310 4.12 -14.62 0.65
N SER A 311 3.10 -14.55 -0.18
CA SER A 311 2.23 -15.63 -0.63
C SER A 311 2.48 -15.90 -2.13
N PRO A 312 2.29 -17.12 -2.64
CA PRO A 312 2.31 -17.39 -4.09
C PRO A 312 1.32 -16.56 -4.91
N ASN A 313 0.35 -15.90 -4.26
CA ASN A 313 -0.62 -14.98 -4.86
C ASN A 313 -0.29 -13.50 -4.61
N SER A 314 0.69 -13.18 -3.77
CA SER A 314 1.07 -11.80 -3.48
C SER A 314 2.18 -11.36 -4.42
N ASP A 315 2.15 -10.11 -4.87
CA ASP A 315 3.22 -9.42 -5.62
C ASP A 315 4.53 -9.24 -4.81
N ALA A 316 4.75 -10.06 -3.78
CA ALA A 316 5.81 -9.88 -2.80
C ALA A 316 7.17 -10.23 -3.40
N ASN A 317 8.07 -9.24 -3.36
CA ASN A 317 9.53 -9.14 -3.19
C ASN A 317 10.49 -10.33 -3.41
N ALA A 318 10.05 -11.58 -3.59
CA ALA A 318 10.77 -12.47 -4.48
C ALA A 318 10.64 -11.87 -5.88
N ALA A 319 11.74 -11.62 -6.59
CA ALA A 319 11.63 -11.28 -7.99
C ALA A 319 10.75 -12.37 -8.62
N ILE A 320 9.62 -12.02 -9.22
CA ILE A 320 8.67 -12.99 -9.79
C ILE A 320 9.37 -14.06 -10.66
N GLY A 321 10.51 -13.70 -11.26
CA GLY A 321 11.44 -14.62 -11.89
C GLY A 321 11.94 -15.77 -11.01
N ASP A 322 12.34 -15.53 -9.76
CA ASP A 322 12.79 -16.56 -8.81
C ASP A 322 11.63 -17.53 -8.47
N VAL A 323 10.42 -17.00 -8.29
CA VAL A 323 9.21 -17.82 -8.08
C VAL A 323 8.92 -18.67 -9.32
N ILE A 324 8.99 -18.07 -10.50
CA ILE A 324 8.81 -18.77 -11.78
C ILE A 324 9.88 -19.84 -11.97
N GLU A 325 11.16 -19.54 -11.70
CA GLU A 325 12.27 -20.48 -11.81
C GLU A 325 12.09 -21.68 -10.86
N TYR A 326 11.74 -21.40 -9.60
CA TYR A 326 11.43 -22.43 -8.62
C TYR A 326 10.23 -23.29 -9.07
N LEU A 327 9.13 -22.67 -9.48
CA LEU A 327 7.93 -23.37 -9.93
C LEU A 327 8.18 -24.18 -11.21
N ASP A 328 9.01 -23.66 -12.13
CA ASP A 328 9.37 -24.39 -13.35
C ASP A 328 10.25 -25.59 -13.02
N LEU A 329 11.24 -25.45 -12.13
CA LEU A 329 12.04 -26.57 -11.63
C LEU A 329 11.15 -27.65 -10.99
N MET A 330 10.19 -27.26 -10.15
CA MET A 330 9.26 -28.20 -9.51
C MET A 330 8.29 -28.83 -10.52
N SER A 331 7.84 -28.06 -11.51
CA SER A 331 7.02 -28.54 -12.62
C SER A 331 7.76 -29.61 -13.46
N GLN A 332 9.06 -29.39 -13.74
CA GLN A 332 9.94 -30.34 -14.42
C GLN A 332 10.15 -31.63 -13.62
N LYS A 333 10.22 -31.54 -12.28
CA LYS A 333 10.24 -32.72 -11.38
C LYS A 333 8.91 -33.49 -11.36
N GLY A 334 7.87 -32.97 -11.99
CA GLY A 334 6.56 -33.63 -12.08
C GLY A 334 5.52 -33.13 -11.09
N ASP A 335 5.78 -32.05 -10.35
CA ASP A 335 4.78 -31.47 -9.45
C ASP A 335 3.66 -30.78 -10.25
N SER A 336 2.42 -31.24 -10.05
CA SER A 336 1.25 -30.70 -10.73
C SER A 336 0.74 -29.42 -10.09
N LYS A 337 1.00 -29.20 -8.80
CA LYS A 337 0.65 -27.96 -8.10
C LYS A 337 1.50 -26.81 -8.63
N ALA A 338 2.81 -27.02 -8.74
CA ALA A 338 3.72 -26.06 -9.36
C ALA A 338 3.35 -25.76 -10.82
N SER A 339 3.08 -26.78 -11.65
CA SER A 339 2.63 -26.57 -13.03
C SER A 339 1.33 -25.76 -13.10
N PHE A 340 0.36 -26.03 -12.24
CA PHE A 340 -0.91 -25.28 -12.20
C PHE A 340 -0.69 -23.82 -11.80
N ASN A 341 0.08 -23.58 -10.73
CA ASN A 341 0.40 -22.24 -10.27
C ASN A 341 1.13 -21.43 -11.33
N LEU A 342 2.07 -22.05 -12.06
CA LEU A 342 2.79 -21.42 -13.16
C LEU A 342 1.84 -21.05 -14.32
N GLY A 343 0.93 -21.96 -14.69
CA GLY A 343 -0.12 -21.67 -15.67
C GLY A 343 -1.00 -20.49 -15.26
N ARG A 344 -1.37 -20.42 -13.98
CA ARG A 344 -2.16 -19.31 -13.42
C ARG A 344 -1.40 -17.98 -13.42
N ILE A 345 -0.13 -17.96 -13.02
CA ILE A 345 0.73 -16.77 -13.04
C ILE A 345 0.81 -16.19 -14.46
N TYR A 346 1.03 -17.03 -15.47
CA TYR A 346 1.03 -16.57 -16.88
C TYR A 346 -0.35 -16.15 -17.39
N TYR A 347 -1.44 -16.74 -16.86
CA TYR A 347 -2.80 -16.42 -17.29
C TYR A 347 -3.33 -15.11 -16.68
N GLU A 348 -3.06 -14.86 -15.41
CA GLU A 348 -3.52 -13.68 -14.67
C GLU A 348 -2.56 -12.50 -14.83
N GLY A 349 -1.28 -12.79 -15.12
CA GLY A 349 -0.21 -11.80 -15.12
C GLY A 349 0.08 -11.29 -13.71
N GLN A 350 1.27 -10.73 -13.53
CA GLN A 350 1.69 -10.11 -12.27
C GLN A 350 2.60 -8.93 -12.58
N ARG A 351 3.01 -8.21 -11.55
CA ARG A 351 3.94 -7.10 -11.69
C ARG A 351 5.19 -7.49 -12.48
N GLY A 352 5.46 -6.78 -13.59
CA GLY A 352 6.58 -7.05 -14.50
C GLY A 352 6.43 -8.30 -15.39
N LEU A 353 5.29 -8.99 -15.32
CA LEU A 353 4.93 -10.13 -16.15
C LEU A 353 3.58 -9.89 -16.83
N ASP A 354 3.63 -9.51 -18.10
CA ASP A 354 2.44 -9.47 -18.95
C ASP A 354 1.82 -10.87 -19.11
N HIS A 355 0.52 -10.90 -19.43
CA HIS A 355 -0.17 -12.16 -19.73
C HIS A 355 0.51 -12.92 -20.87
N ASP A 356 0.81 -14.19 -20.64
CA ASP A 356 1.26 -15.13 -21.67
C ASP A 356 0.28 -16.30 -21.74
N TYR A 357 -0.78 -16.10 -22.51
CA TYR A 357 -1.83 -17.10 -22.67
C TYR A 357 -1.33 -18.39 -23.35
N GLU A 358 -0.26 -18.34 -24.15
CA GLU A 358 0.27 -19.55 -24.79
C GLU A 358 0.97 -20.46 -23.79
N LEU A 359 1.84 -19.89 -22.95
CA LEU A 359 2.50 -20.60 -21.86
C LEU A 359 1.48 -21.06 -20.82
N ALA A 360 0.54 -20.21 -20.43
CA ALA A 360 -0.53 -20.58 -19.51
C ALA A 360 -1.28 -21.83 -19.99
N ARG A 361 -1.71 -21.84 -21.26
CA ARG A 361 -2.39 -22.98 -21.88
C ARG A 361 -1.53 -24.24 -21.85
N LYS A 362 -0.23 -24.11 -22.14
CA LYS A 362 0.72 -25.24 -22.13
C LYS A 362 0.77 -25.90 -20.75
N TYR A 363 0.90 -25.12 -19.69
CA TYR A 363 0.95 -25.64 -18.32
C TYR A 363 -0.41 -26.19 -17.84
N PHE A 364 -1.53 -25.56 -18.20
CA PHE A 364 -2.85 -26.12 -17.88
C PHE A 364 -3.11 -27.44 -18.61
N LEU A 365 -2.74 -27.55 -19.89
CA LEU A 365 -2.82 -28.82 -20.62
C LEU A 365 -1.88 -29.88 -20.03
N LEU A 366 -0.70 -29.49 -19.55
CA LEU A 366 0.22 -30.40 -18.87
C LEU A 366 -0.46 -31.02 -17.64
N VAL A 367 -1.05 -30.20 -16.77
CA VAL A 367 -1.80 -30.67 -15.58
C VAL A 367 -2.99 -31.53 -15.98
N ALA A 368 -3.81 -31.07 -16.92
CA ALA A 368 -4.97 -31.82 -17.39
C ALA A 368 -4.58 -33.18 -18.00
N SER A 369 -3.46 -33.26 -18.74
CA SER A 369 -3.00 -34.50 -19.38
C SER A 369 -2.51 -35.56 -18.40
N ARG A 370 -2.10 -35.16 -17.19
CA ARG A 370 -1.71 -36.09 -16.12
C ARG A 370 -2.91 -36.84 -15.53
N TYR A 371 -4.11 -36.27 -15.63
CA TYR A 371 -5.35 -36.89 -15.14
C TYR A 371 -6.24 -37.43 -16.26
N TRP A 372 -6.40 -36.70 -17.37
CA TRP A 372 -7.14 -37.14 -18.55
C TRP A 372 -6.22 -37.45 -19.72
N ARG A 373 -6.20 -38.71 -20.16
CA ARG A 373 -5.50 -39.14 -21.38
C ARG A 373 -6.52 -39.64 -22.40
N ASN A 374 -6.55 -39.02 -23.58
CA ASN A 374 -7.52 -39.33 -24.65
C ASN A 374 -9.00 -39.31 -24.19
N GLY A 375 -9.34 -38.45 -23.23
CA GLY A 375 -10.70 -38.31 -22.71
C GLY A 375 -11.11 -39.37 -21.67
N ARG A 376 -10.21 -40.25 -21.24
CA ARG A 376 -10.41 -41.17 -20.12
C ARG A 376 -9.55 -40.77 -18.92
N VAL A 377 -10.04 -41.03 -17.71
CA VAL A 377 -9.28 -40.88 -16.47
C VAL A 377 -8.13 -41.89 -16.49
N VAL A 378 -6.93 -41.46 -16.10
CA VAL A 378 -5.75 -42.33 -16.03
C VAL A 378 -5.85 -43.24 -14.80
N ASP A 379 -5.76 -44.56 -15.01
CA ASP A 379 -6.00 -45.58 -13.97
C ASP A 379 -5.05 -45.49 -12.75
N ASN A 380 -3.87 -44.89 -12.91
CA ASN A 380 -2.85 -44.71 -11.86
C ASN A 380 -2.60 -43.22 -11.51
N ALA A 381 -3.64 -42.38 -11.50
CA ALA A 381 -3.48 -40.98 -11.12
C ALA A 381 -3.12 -40.84 -9.63
N LYS A 382 -2.12 -40.00 -9.31
CA LYS A 382 -1.77 -39.68 -7.91
C LYS A 382 -2.96 -38.99 -7.23
N SER A 383 -3.27 -39.42 -6.01
CA SER A 383 -4.34 -38.82 -5.18
C SER A 383 -4.13 -37.31 -5.04
N GLY A 384 -5.21 -36.53 -5.17
CA GLY A 384 -5.21 -35.06 -5.11
C GLY A 384 -5.00 -34.33 -6.46
N ILE A 385 -4.56 -35.02 -7.53
CA ILE A 385 -4.44 -34.39 -8.87
C ILE A 385 -5.82 -34.06 -9.44
N GLU A 386 -6.86 -34.83 -9.11
CA GLU A 386 -8.22 -34.66 -9.65
C GLU A 386 -8.77 -33.23 -9.45
N LYS A 387 -8.59 -32.64 -8.26
CA LYS A 387 -9.01 -31.28 -7.94
C LYS A 387 -8.22 -30.24 -8.73
N LEU A 388 -6.91 -30.43 -8.87
CA LEU A 388 -6.04 -29.55 -9.67
C LEU A 388 -6.35 -29.64 -11.17
N ALA A 389 -6.63 -30.85 -11.66
CA ALA A 389 -7.04 -31.09 -13.03
C ALA A 389 -8.40 -30.43 -13.30
N GLY A 390 -9.35 -30.50 -12.36
CA GLY A 390 -10.62 -29.77 -12.39
C GLY A 390 -10.42 -28.26 -12.54
N LYS A 391 -9.57 -27.66 -11.69
CA LYS A 391 -9.22 -26.23 -11.78
C LYS A 391 -8.56 -25.88 -13.11
N ALA A 392 -7.59 -26.67 -13.57
CA ALA A 392 -6.93 -26.47 -14.86
C ALA A 392 -7.91 -26.56 -16.05
N ALA A 393 -8.86 -27.50 -15.99
CA ALA A 393 -9.94 -27.61 -16.97
C ALA A 393 -10.84 -26.37 -16.96
N GLY A 394 -11.14 -25.81 -15.79
CA GLY A 394 -11.85 -24.54 -15.66
C GLY A 394 -11.15 -23.39 -16.38
N TYR A 395 -9.85 -23.20 -16.15
CA TYR A 395 -9.07 -22.17 -16.86
C TYR A 395 -9.03 -22.44 -18.38
N LEU A 396 -8.83 -23.69 -18.82
CA LEU A 396 -8.89 -24.04 -20.25
C LEU A 396 -10.27 -23.73 -20.86
N GLY A 397 -11.36 -24.06 -20.17
CA GLY A 397 -12.71 -23.73 -20.58
C GLY A 397 -12.91 -22.22 -20.72
N ARG A 398 -12.41 -21.45 -19.75
CA ARG A 398 -12.43 -19.98 -19.77
C ARG A 398 -11.64 -19.41 -20.95
N MET A 399 -10.46 -19.95 -21.24
CA MET A 399 -9.65 -19.55 -22.40
C MET A 399 -10.41 -19.75 -23.71
N TYR A 400 -11.06 -20.90 -23.90
CA TYR A 400 -11.86 -21.17 -25.09
C TYR A 400 -13.16 -20.35 -25.16
N LEU A 401 -13.78 -20.05 -24.01
CA LEU A 401 -14.97 -19.21 -23.92
C LEU A 401 -14.67 -17.76 -24.33
N ARG A 402 -13.51 -17.23 -23.91
CA ARG A 402 -13.10 -15.84 -24.14
C ARG A 402 -12.31 -15.62 -25.42
N GLY A 403 -11.60 -16.64 -25.89
CA GLY A 403 -10.61 -16.52 -26.96
C GLY A 403 -9.23 -16.04 -26.48
N ASP A 404 -8.88 -16.28 -25.21
CA ASP A 404 -7.60 -15.83 -24.63
C ASP A 404 -6.46 -16.75 -25.11
N GLY A 405 -5.63 -16.27 -26.06
CA GLY A 405 -4.52 -17.05 -26.65
C GLY A 405 -4.94 -18.24 -27.51
N VAL A 406 -6.24 -18.36 -27.81
CA VAL A 406 -6.84 -19.39 -28.66
C VAL A 406 -7.95 -18.78 -29.51
N THR A 407 -8.30 -19.42 -30.62
CA THR A 407 -9.54 -19.08 -31.30
C THR A 407 -10.73 -19.45 -30.40
N GLN A 408 -11.68 -18.52 -30.24
CA GLN A 408 -12.88 -18.73 -29.45
C GLN A 408 -13.64 -19.95 -29.97
N ASN A 409 -14.02 -20.87 -29.06
CA ASN A 409 -14.72 -22.08 -29.41
C ASN A 409 -15.59 -22.56 -28.24
N PHE A 410 -16.90 -22.33 -28.35
CA PHE A 410 -17.85 -22.66 -27.29
C PHE A 410 -18.01 -24.17 -27.06
N ASP A 411 -17.92 -25.01 -28.09
CA ASP A 411 -18.03 -26.47 -27.92
C ASP A 411 -16.87 -27.02 -27.09
N ARG A 412 -15.65 -26.54 -27.37
CA ARG A 412 -14.46 -26.88 -26.58
C ARG A 412 -14.54 -26.29 -25.17
N ALA A 413 -15.03 -25.06 -25.03
CA ALA A 413 -15.25 -24.46 -23.71
C ALA A 413 -16.17 -25.33 -22.86
N LYS A 414 -17.32 -25.73 -23.42
CA LYS A 414 -18.27 -26.64 -22.77
C LYS A 414 -17.61 -27.96 -22.37
N LEU A 415 -16.88 -28.60 -23.29
CA LEU A 415 -16.19 -29.86 -23.03
C LEU A 415 -15.24 -29.77 -21.84
N TRP A 416 -14.46 -28.68 -21.75
CA TRP A 416 -13.54 -28.47 -20.64
C TRP A 416 -14.26 -28.13 -19.34
N PHE A 417 -15.32 -27.32 -19.39
CA PHE A 417 -16.10 -27.04 -18.20
C PHE A 417 -16.87 -28.28 -17.69
N ASP A 418 -17.41 -29.13 -18.56
CA ASP A 418 -18.05 -30.40 -18.15
C ASP A 418 -17.02 -31.31 -17.43
N ARG A 419 -15.76 -31.30 -17.87
CA ARG A 419 -14.67 -32.01 -17.18
C ARG A 419 -14.36 -31.41 -15.81
N GLY A 420 -14.31 -30.08 -15.70
CA GLY A 420 -14.10 -29.40 -14.42
C GLY A 420 -15.26 -29.61 -13.45
N ASP A 421 -16.50 -29.57 -13.93
CA ASP A 421 -17.70 -29.82 -13.13
C ASP A 421 -17.76 -31.26 -12.60
N SER A 422 -17.25 -32.25 -13.36
CA SER A 422 -17.09 -33.63 -12.86
C SER A 422 -16.21 -33.73 -11.61
N GLN A 423 -15.36 -32.72 -11.38
CA GLN A 423 -14.47 -32.59 -10.21
C GLN A 423 -14.93 -31.49 -9.25
N ALA A 424 -16.17 -31.02 -9.38
CA ALA A 424 -16.78 -29.97 -8.57
C ALA A 424 -16.06 -28.61 -8.60
N ASP A 425 -15.39 -28.28 -9.70
CA ASP A 425 -14.69 -26.98 -9.83
C ASP A 425 -15.67 -25.80 -9.94
N ALA A 426 -15.50 -24.80 -9.06
CA ALA A 426 -16.40 -23.66 -8.96
C ALA A 426 -16.34 -22.74 -10.20
N LEU A 427 -15.15 -22.54 -10.78
CA LEU A 427 -14.96 -21.73 -11.98
C LEU A 427 -15.66 -22.39 -13.18
N SER A 428 -15.55 -23.71 -13.31
CA SER A 428 -16.21 -24.47 -14.37
C SER A 428 -17.73 -24.40 -14.30
N ARG A 429 -18.31 -24.53 -13.10
CA ARG A 429 -19.75 -24.35 -12.86
C ARG A 429 -20.23 -22.95 -13.21
N TYR A 430 -19.48 -21.92 -12.79
CA TYR A 430 -19.75 -20.55 -13.19
C TYR A 430 -19.68 -20.36 -14.71
N GLY A 431 -18.65 -20.91 -15.36
CA GLY A 431 -18.49 -20.88 -16.81
C GLY A 431 -19.67 -21.52 -17.55
N LEU A 432 -20.10 -22.71 -17.13
CA LEU A 432 -21.32 -23.34 -17.66
C LEU A 432 -22.56 -22.50 -17.39
N GLY A 433 -22.67 -21.90 -16.22
CA GLY A 433 -23.76 -20.99 -15.86
C GLY A 433 -23.84 -19.82 -16.84
N LEU A 434 -22.72 -19.17 -17.15
CA LEU A 434 -22.66 -18.11 -18.17
C LEU A 434 -23.04 -18.60 -19.56
N MET A 435 -22.62 -19.82 -19.94
CA MET A 435 -22.98 -20.40 -21.23
C MET A 435 -24.49 -20.65 -21.35
N TYR A 436 -25.14 -21.18 -20.30
CA TYR A 436 -26.60 -21.38 -20.30
C TYR A 436 -27.37 -20.06 -20.15
N LEU A 437 -26.83 -19.06 -19.45
CA LEU A 437 -27.48 -17.76 -19.29
C LEU A 437 -27.56 -16.99 -20.60
N HIS A 438 -26.48 -16.99 -21.39
CA HIS A 438 -26.37 -16.19 -22.62
C HIS A 438 -26.48 -17.01 -23.91
N GLY A 439 -26.65 -18.34 -23.80
CA GLY A 439 -26.75 -19.23 -24.97
C GLY A 439 -25.44 -19.43 -25.73
N TYR A 440 -24.28 -19.36 -25.06
CA TYR A 440 -22.97 -19.55 -25.72
C TYR A 440 -22.74 -21.02 -26.07
N GLY A 441 -22.93 -21.41 -27.33
CA GLY A 441 -22.75 -22.79 -27.80
C GLY A 441 -23.73 -23.81 -27.21
N VAL A 442 -24.70 -23.36 -26.41
CA VAL A 442 -25.77 -24.16 -25.82
C VAL A 442 -27.09 -23.41 -25.94
N LYS A 443 -28.22 -24.14 -25.87
CA LYS A 443 -29.53 -23.48 -25.79
C LYS A 443 -29.64 -22.76 -24.45
N GLU A 444 -30.09 -21.51 -24.50
CA GLU A 444 -30.35 -20.69 -23.31
C GLU A 444 -31.26 -21.41 -22.32
N ASN A 445 -30.85 -21.41 -21.05
CA ASN A 445 -31.59 -22.00 -19.94
C ASN A 445 -31.22 -21.28 -18.63
N VAL A 446 -32.00 -20.26 -18.29
CA VAL A 446 -31.80 -19.45 -17.08
C VAL A 446 -31.90 -20.28 -15.81
N VAL A 447 -32.86 -21.21 -15.70
CA VAL A 447 -33.05 -22.04 -14.50
C VAL A 447 -31.80 -22.85 -14.18
N LYS A 448 -31.23 -23.49 -15.21
CA LYS A 448 -29.98 -24.25 -15.08
C LYS A 448 -28.79 -23.34 -14.76
N ALA A 449 -28.75 -22.13 -15.31
CA ALA A 449 -27.70 -21.17 -15.00
C ALA A 449 -27.73 -20.76 -13.51
N VAL A 450 -28.92 -20.48 -12.96
CA VAL A 450 -29.09 -20.11 -11.54
C VAL A 450 -28.64 -21.24 -10.61
N GLU A 451 -29.00 -22.50 -10.92
CA GLU A 451 -28.54 -23.66 -10.15
C GLU A 451 -27.00 -23.76 -10.13
N LEU A 452 -26.37 -23.60 -11.29
CA LEU A 452 -24.91 -23.63 -11.41
C LEU A 452 -24.22 -22.47 -10.68
N PHE A 453 -24.79 -21.26 -10.75
CA PHE A 453 -24.27 -20.10 -10.02
C PHE A 453 -24.40 -20.27 -8.51
N ARG A 454 -25.52 -20.78 -8.02
CA ARG A 454 -25.72 -21.04 -6.59
C ARG A 454 -24.64 -21.97 -6.04
N VAL A 455 -24.45 -23.12 -6.69
CA VAL A 455 -23.43 -24.10 -6.26
C VAL A 455 -22.02 -23.49 -6.34
N SER A 456 -21.73 -22.69 -7.36
CA SER A 456 -20.43 -22.00 -7.48
C SER A 456 -20.22 -20.94 -6.39
N ALA A 457 -21.27 -20.20 -6.04
CA ALA A 457 -21.26 -19.18 -4.98
C ALA A 457 -21.10 -19.80 -3.57
N ASP A 458 -21.69 -20.98 -3.34
CA ASP A 458 -21.53 -21.77 -2.11
C ASP A 458 -20.09 -22.30 -1.93
N HIS A 459 -19.30 -22.33 -3.02
CA HIS A 459 -17.85 -22.61 -3.01
C HIS A 459 -17.00 -21.34 -3.03
N ASP A 460 -17.53 -20.20 -2.56
CA ASP A 460 -16.84 -18.92 -2.43
C ASP A 460 -16.28 -18.31 -3.73
N TYR A 461 -16.87 -18.67 -4.88
CA TYR A 461 -16.46 -18.07 -6.14
C TYR A 461 -17.07 -16.67 -6.33
N ALA A 462 -16.26 -15.62 -6.11
CA ALA A 462 -16.71 -14.23 -6.09
C ALA A 462 -17.54 -13.79 -7.32
N PRO A 463 -17.18 -14.11 -8.59
CA PRO A 463 -18.03 -13.78 -9.73
C PRO A 463 -19.42 -14.45 -9.68
N ALA A 464 -19.52 -15.68 -9.18
CA ALA A 464 -20.81 -16.34 -9.02
C ALA A 464 -21.65 -15.70 -7.91
N GLN A 465 -21.02 -15.30 -6.79
CA GLN A 465 -21.67 -14.54 -5.73
C GLN A 465 -22.25 -13.21 -6.25
N VAL A 466 -21.54 -12.51 -7.14
CA VAL A 466 -22.05 -11.31 -7.80
C VAL A 466 -23.30 -11.61 -8.65
N GLN A 467 -23.28 -12.67 -9.46
CA GLN A 467 -24.46 -13.05 -10.26
C GLN A 467 -25.65 -13.43 -9.38
N MET A 468 -25.41 -14.15 -8.28
CA MET A 468 -26.46 -14.46 -7.31
C MET A 468 -27.01 -13.18 -6.66
N GLY A 469 -26.14 -12.25 -6.27
CA GLY A 469 -26.55 -10.95 -5.74
C GLY A 469 -27.41 -10.16 -6.71
N GLN A 470 -27.05 -10.12 -8.01
CA GLN A 470 -27.87 -9.48 -9.04
C GLN A 470 -29.25 -10.13 -9.16
N LEU A 471 -29.32 -11.47 -9.19
CA LEU A 471 -30.58 -12.20 -9.28
C LEU A 471 -31.52 -11.95 -8.09
N TYR A 472 -30.98 -11.76 -6.89
CA TYR A 472 -31.77 -11.38 -5.72
C TYR A 472 -32.20 -9.90 -5.78
N LEU A 473 -31.35 -8.99 -6.28
CA LEU A 473 -31.76 -7.60 -6.49
C LEU A 473 -32.89 -7.48 -7.51
N ASP A 474 -32.85 -8.26 -8.60
CA ASP A 474 -33.88 -8.25 -9.64
C ASP A 474 -35.25 -8.74 -9.12
N GLN A 475 -35.28 -9.56 -8.08
CA GLN A 475 -36.53 -10.00 -7.42
C GLN A 475 -37.18 -8.88 -6.59
N GLY A 476 -36.38 -7.93 -6.09
CA GLY A 476 -36.85 -6.67 -5.51
C GLY A 476 -37.48 -6.75 -4.10
N GLY A 477 -37.58 -7.92 -3.48
CA GLY A 477 -38.06 -8.04 -2.10
C GLY A 477 -37.10 -7.43 -1.09
N THR A 478 -37.62 -6.90 0.04
CA THR A 478 -36.77 -6.29 1.08
C THR A 478 -35.78 -7.29 1.68
N GLU A 479 -36.18 -8.55 1.80
CA GLU A 479 -35.32 -9.63 2.26
C GLU A 479 -34.30 -10.02 1.19
N ASP A 480 -34.66 -9.97 -0.09
CA ASP A 480 -33.78 -10.28 -1.21
C ASP A 480 -32.65 -9.25 -1.33
N VAL A 481 -32.95 -7.97 -1.10
CA VAL A 481 -31.92 -6.91 -1.03
C VAL A 481 -30.91 -7.18 0.09
N ARG A 482 -31.37 -7.67 1.24
CA ARG A 482 -30.49 -8.05 2.35
C ARG A 482 -29.59 -9.24 1.98
N ILE A 483 -30.14 -10.24 1.31
CA ILE A 483 -29.40 -11.41 0.84
C ILE A 483 -28.37 -10.99 -0.23
N ALA A 484 -28.77 -10.17 -1.20
CA ALA A 484 -27.89 -9.66 -2.24
C ALA A 484 -26.70 -8.90 -1.67
N ASN A 485 -26.95 -8.04 -0.67
CA ASN A 485 -25.92 -7.30 0.04
C ASN A 485 -24.87 -8.23 0.66
N ASN A 486 -25.29 -9.31 1.33
CA ASN A 486 -24.36 -10.31 1.88
C ASN A 486 -23.51 -10.96 0.79
N TYR A 487 -24.11 -11.33 -0.36
CA TYR A 487 -23.36 -11.90 -1.48
C TYR A 487 -22.33 -10.90 -2.05
N PHE A 488 -22.69 -9.63 -2.20
CA PHE A 488 -21.74 -8.62 -2.67
C PHE A 488 -20.63 -8.35 -1.65
N GLU A 489 -20.91 -8.39 -0.35
CA GLU A 489 -19.87 -8.27 0.68
C GLU A 489 -18.87 -9.43 0.62
N LEU A 490 -19.35 -10.66 0.46
CA LEU A 490 -18.49 -11.83 0.28
C LEU A 490 -17.61 -11.66 -0.97
N ALA A 491 -18.19 -11.27 -2.09
CA ALA A 491 -17.46 -11.06 -3.33
C ALA A 491 -16.47 -9.87 -3.26
N ALA A 492 -16.81 -8.82 -2.52
CA ALA A 492 -15.97 -7.64 -2.32
C ALA A 492 -14.72 -7.95 -1.50
N ARG A 493 -14.77 -8.92 -0.56
CA ARG A 493 -13.59 -9.40 0.19
C ARG A 493 -12.52 -9.98 -0.74
N TYR A 494 -12.93 -10.63 -1.83
CA TYR A 494 -12.05 -11.13 -2.88
C TYR A 494 -11.69 -10.06 -3.94
N GLY A 495 -12.06 -8.80 -3.70
CA GLY A 495 -11.68 -7.68 -4.55
C GLY A 495 -12.42 -7.60 -5.89
N ASN A 496 -13.57 -8.25 -6.06
CA ASN A 496 -14.35 -8.16 -7.30
C ASN A 496 -14.83 -6.72 -7.56
N ILE A 497 -14.63 -6.22 -8.80
CA ILE A 497 -14.95 -4.84 -9.17
C ILE A 497 -16.47 -4.57 -9.22
N GLU A 498 -17.26 -5.51 -9.76
CA GLU A 498 -18.71 -5.36 -9.85
C GLU A 498 -19.36 -5.44 -8.47
N ALA A 499 -18.85 -6.30 -7.57
CA ALA A 499 -19.32 -6.38 -6.20
C ALA A 499 -19.22 -5.03 -5.47
N ASN A 500 -18.06 -4.38 -5.56
CA ASN A 500 -17.85 -3.03 -5.00
C ASN A 500 -18.82 -2.00 -5.62
N TYR A 501 -19.08 -2.10 -6.92
CA TYR A 501 -20.03 -1.21 -7.58
C TYR A 501 -21.46 -1.39 -7.07
N TYR A 502 -21.95 -2.62 -6.97
CA TYR A 502 -23.30 -2.87 -6.45
C TYR A 502 -23.44 -2.46 -4.98
N LEU A 503 -22.43 -2.71 -4.14
CA LEU A 503 -22.41 -2.19 -2.77
C LEU A 503 -22.49 -0.66 -2.74
N ALA A 504 -21.77 0.01 -3.64
CA ALA A 504 -21.83 1.47 -3.76
C ALA A 504 -23.25 1.95 -4.11
N GLU A 505 -23.90 1.33 -5.10
CA GLU A 505 -25.27 1.67 -5.52
C GLU A 505 -26.29 1.43 -4.40
N LEU A 506 -26.19 0.29 -3.70
CA LEU A 506 -27.06 -0.02 -2.55
C LEU A 506 -26.95 1.04 -1.45
N VAL A 507 -25.72 1.41 -1.06
CA VAL A 507 -25.48 2.42 -0.02
C VAL A 507 -25.85 3.82 -0.50
N PHE A 508 -25.61 4.15 -1.78
CA PHE A 508 -25.93 5.45 -2.35
C PHE A 508 -27.43 5.72 -2.39
N HIS A 509 -28.22 4.71 -2.75
CA HIS A 509 -29.68 4.76 -2.80
C HIS A 509 -30.35 4.47 -1.44
N GLY A 510 -29.64 3.88 -0.48
CA GLY A 510 -30.20 3.49 0.81
C GLY A 510 -31.08 2.23 0.73
N LEU A 511 -30.73 1.30 -0.17
CA LEU A 511 -31.46 0.04 -0.36
C LEU A 511 -30.96 -1.02 0.62
N GLY A 512 -31.81 -1.41 1.57
CA GLY A 512 -31.47 -2.41 2.60
C GLY A 512 -30.43 -1.96 3.63
N ARG A 513 -29.98 -0.69 3.56
CA ARG A 513 -28.98 -0.06 4.46
C ARG A 513 -29.24 1.44 4.58
N GLU A 514 -28.67 2.05 5.61
CA GLU A 514 -28.67 3.52 5.74
C GLU A 514 -27.79 4.18 4.67
N LYS A 515 -28.26 5.33 4.18
CA LYS A 515 -27.53 6.12 3.19
C LYS A 515 -26.33 6.78 3.85
N LEU A 516 -25.13 6.29 3.52
CA LEU A 516 -23.87 6.80 4.03
C LEU A 516 -22.95 7.22 2.88
N CYS A 517 -22.83 8.53 2.69
CA CYS A 517 -22.05 9.09 1.59
C CYS A 517 -20.58 8.64 1.61
N SER A 518 -19.96 8.61 2.78
CA SER A 518 -18.55 8.22 2.94
C SER A 518 -18.27 6.78 2.50
N MET A 519 -19.18 5.86 2.83
CA MET A 519 -19.07 4.45 2.44
C MET A 519 -19.35 4.25 0.94
N ALA A 520 -20.39 4.90 0.39
CA ALA A 520 -20.63 4.86 -1.06
C ALA A 520 -19.42 5.41 -1.83
N LEU A 521 -18.83 6.51 -1.34
CA LEU A 521 -17.64 7.10 -1.93
C LEU A 521 -16.44 6.16 -1.93
N SER A 522 -16.18 5.45 -0.83
CA SER A 522 -15.04 4.53 -0.75
C SER A 522 -15.20 3.36 -1.73
N TYR A 523 -16.41 2.82 -1.88
CA TYR A 523 -16.69 1.78 -2.86
C TYR A 523 -16.55 2.28 -4.30
N TYR A 524 -17.16 3.42 -4.66
CA TYR A 524 -16.99 3.99 -6.02
C TYR A 524 -15.54 4.35 -6.31
N LYS A 525 -14.82 4.91 -5.35
CA LYS A 525 -13.39 5.20 -5.47
C LYS A 525 -12.61 3.90 -5.73
N SER A 526 -12.90 2.82 -5.02
CA SER A 526 -12.26 1.52 -5.23
C SER A 526 -12.50 0.99 -6.65
N VAL A 527 -13.71 1.14 -7.20
CA VAL A 527 -14.05 0.74 -8.57
C VAL A 527 -13.28 1.59 -9.59
N ALA A 528 -13.30 2.92 -9.42
CA ALA A 528 -12.60 3.86 -10.30
C ALA A 528 -11.09 3.61 -10.32
N GLU A 529 -10.48 3.41 -9.15
CA GLU A 529 -9.03 3.19 -9.04
C GLU A 529 -8.59 1.84 -9.62
N LYS A 530 -9.41 0.79 -9.50
CA LYS A 530 -9.11 -0.55 -10.04
C LYS A 530 -9.11 -0.61 -11.56
N ALA A 531 -9.93 0.20 -12.23
CA ALA A 531 -9.99 0.27 -13.70
C ALA A 531 -8.81 1.06 -14.28
N GLU A 532 -7.59 0.69 -13.88
CA GLU A 532 -6.35 1.42 -14.18
C GLU A 532 -6.19 1.73 -15.68
N PRO A 533 -6.40 0.78 -16.62
CA PRO A 533 -6.18 1.03 -18.06
C PRO A 533 -7.13 2.07 -18.66
N LEU A 534 -8.28 2.33 -18.03
CA LEU A 534 -9.24 3.32 -18.48
C LEU A 534 -8.90 4.73 -17.96
N VAL A 535 -8.36 4.81 -16.74
CA VAL A 535 -8.30 6.07 -15.99
C VAL A 535 -6.87 6.60 -15.85
N SER A 536 -5.85 5.76 -15.95
CA SER A 536 -4.47 6.13 -15.58
C SER A 536 -3.39 5.46 -16.44
N SER A 537 -2.25 6.12 -16.56
CA SER A 537 -1.07 5.71 -17.35
C SER A 537 0.00 5.01 -16.49
N TRP A 538 -0.41 4.15 -15.54
CA TRP A 538 0.51 3.44 -14.64
C TRP A 538 1.58 2.62 -15.38
N ALA A 539 1.18 1.93 -16.45
CA ALA A 539 2.10 1.13 -17.26
C ALA A 539 3.22 1.99 -17.85
N ASP A 540 2.88 3.15 -18.43
CA ASP A 540 3.86 4.06 -19.03
C ASP A 540 4.77 4.70 -17.97
N ALA A 541 4.22 5.04 -16.79
CA ALA A 541 4.98 5.55 -15.66
C ALA A 541 6.02 4.53 -15.14
N ASN A 542 5.60 3.28 -14.98
CA ASN A 542 6.45 2.19 -14.53
C ASN A 542 7.53 1.88 -15.57
N ASP A 543 7.16 1.78 -16.85
CA ASP A 543 8.09 1.54 -17.96
C ASP A 543 9.17 2.64 -18.01
N ALA A 544 8.78 3.91 -17.84
CA ALA A 544 9.72 5.04 -17.80
C ALA A 544 10.66 4.97 -16.59
N TYR A 545 10.14 4.59 -15.42
CA TYR A 545 10.93 4.44 -14.20
C TYR A 545 11.97 3.31 -14.35
N GLU A 546 11.56 2.16 -14.87
CA GLU A 546 12.45 1.02 -15.11
C GLU A 546 13.48 1.32 -16.22
N ALA A 547 13.11 2.14 -17.22
CA ALA A 547 14.05 2.64 -18.22
C ALA A 547 15.08 3.63 -17.66
N GLY A 548 14.87 4.16 -16.46
CA GLY A 548 15.71 5.15 -15.81
C GLY A 548 15.45 6.60 -16.25
N ASP A 549 14.35 6.86 -16.96
CA ASP A 549 13.86 8.22 -17.25
C ASP A 549 12.95 8.68 -16.10
N TYR A 550 13.57 9.07 -14.98
CA TYR A 550 12.86 9.47 -13.78
C TYR A 550 12.03 10.74 -13.95
N ASP A 551 12.38 11.62 -14.90
CA ASP A 551 11.60 12.82 -15.15
C ASP A 551 10.27 12.46 -15.81
N LEU A 552 10.29 11.60 -16.84
CA LEU A 552 9.06 11.13 -17.48
C LEU A 552 8.20 10.33 -16.51
N ALA A 553 8.82 9.41 -15.76
CA ALA A 553 8.13 8.66 -14.72
C ALA A 553 7.47 9.59 -13.70
N PHE A 554 8.17 10.64 -13.25
CA PHE A 554 7.62 11.65 -12.36
C PHE A 554 6.40 12.35 -12.96
N LEU A 555 6.46 12.77 -14.23
CA LEU A 555 5.33 13.42 -14.92
C LEU A 555 4.10 12.52 -14.98
N GLU A 556 4.28 11.25 -15.32
CA GLU A 556 3.18 10.27 -15.40
C GLU A 556 2.58 9.98 -14.01
N TYR A 557 3.43 9.74 -12.99
CA TYR A 557 2.94 9.58 -11.62
C TYR A 557 2.22 10.82 -11.11
N LEU A 558 2.64 12.02 -11.52
CA LEU A 558 2.00 13.27 -11.13
C LEU A 558 0.56 13.34 -11.62
N LEU A 559 0.29 12.88 -12.85
CA LEU A 559 -1.07 12.80 -13.40
C LEU A 559 -1.95 11.88 -12.55
N ALA A 560 -1.47 10.67 -12.22
CA ALA A 560 -2.21 9.74 -11.38
C ALA A 560 -2.36 10.27 -9.93
N ALA A 561 -1.35 10.97 -9.40
CA ALA A 561 -1.37 11.54 -8.07
C ALA A 561 -2.44 12.65 -7.93
N GLU A 562 -2.65 13.46 -8.97
CA GLU A 562 -3.72 14.46 -9.03
C GLU A 562 -5.12 13.84 -9.13
N GLN A 563 -5.26 12.68 -9.76
CA GLN A 563 -6.51 11.92 -9.78
C GLN A 563 -6.89 11.38 -8.40
N GLY A 564 -5.93 11.27 -7.48
CA GLY A 564 -6.16 10.88 -6.09
C GLY A 564 -5.55 9.54 -5.67
N TYR A 565 -4.85 8.85 -6.58
CA TYR A 565 -4.16 7.59 -6.25
C TYR A 565 -3.12 7.80 -5.16
N GLU A 566 -3.31 7.19 -3.99
CA GLU A 566 -2.36 7.25 -2.87
C GLU A 566 -0.97 6.75 -3.28
N LYS A 567 -0.91 5.60 -3.97
CA LYS A 567 0.34 5.00 -4.42
C LYS A 567 1.13 5.94 -5.32
N ALA A 568 0.44 6.67 -6.20
CA ALA A 568 1.07 7.64 -7.10
C ALA A 568 1.58 8.86 -6.33
N GLN A 569 0.82 9.36 -5.35
CA GLN A 569 1.25 10.46 -4.48
C GLN A 569 2.54 10.09 -3.72
N THR A 570 2.60 8.87 -3.20
CA THR A 570 3.81 8.31 -2.57
C THR A 570 4.96 8.22 -3.56
N ASN A 571 4.73 7.76 -4.80
CA ASN A 571 5.78 7.68 -5.84
C ASN A 571 6.33 9.05 -6.24
N VAL A 572 5.45 10.03 -6.46
CA VAL A 572 5.83 11.41 -6.76
C VAL A 572 6.70 11.96 -5.64
N ALA A 573 6.26 11.82 -4.39
CA ALA A 573 7.01 12.31 -3.24
C ALA A 573 8.35 11.58 -3.07
N TYR A 574 8.40 10.27 -3.31
CA TYR A 574 9.61 9.45 -3.25
C TYR A 574 10.65 9.84 -4.30
N VAL A 575 10.23 10.11 -5.54
CA VAL A 575 11.12 10.54 -6.62
C VAL A 575 11.71 11.93 -6.34
N LEU A 576 10.91 12.85 -5.78
CA LEU A 576 11.35 14.17 -5.37
C LEU A 576 12.24 14.16 -4.10
N ASP A 577 12.05 13.19 -3.20
CA ASP A 577 12.69 13.18 -1.88
C ASP A 577 14.22 13.28 -1.96
N THR A 578 14.78 14.21 -1.18
CA THR A 578 16.22 14.46 -1.06
C THR A 578 16.84 13.68 0.10
N ILE A 579 16.05 13.24 1.08
CA ILE A 579 16.53 12.54 2.28
C ILE A 579 16.42 11.02 2.10
N ARG A 580 17.32 10.44 1.32
CA ARG A 580 17.38 8.98 1.17
C ARG A 580 18.37 8.31 2.12
N SER A 581 19.48 8.97 2.46
CA SER A 581 20.48 8.41 3.39
C SER A 581 21.15 9.49 4.23
N LYS A 582 21.40 9.20 5.51
CA LYS A 582 22.14 10.10 6.44
C LYS A 582 23.66 10.01 6.27
N LEU A 583 24.15 8.88 5.73
CA LEU A 583 25.56 8.63 5.45
C LEU A 583 25.72 8.26 3.97
N PRO A 584 25.99 9.23 3.09
CA PRO A 584 26.12 8.98 1.67
C PRO A 584 27.52 8.45 1.35
N LEU A 585 27.94 7.35 1.98
CA LEU A 585 29.24 6.71 1.71
C LEU A 585 29.35 6.31 0.23
N SER A 586 28.22 5.92 -0.38
CA SER A 586 28.10 5.63 -1.81
C SER A 586 28.11 6.88 -2.69
N GLU A 587 27.55 8.02 -2.26
CA GLU A 587 27.62 9.28 -3.03
C GLU A 587 28.97 9.99 -2.90
N LEU A 588 29.74 9.71 -1.84
CA LEU A 588 31.12 10.20 -1.72
C LEU A 588 32.04 9.59 -2.79
N LEU A 589 31.76 8.34 -3.18
CA LEU A 589 32.48 7.61 -4.24
C LEU A 589 31.89 7.84 -5.65
N ARG A 590 30.61 8.19 -5.74
CA ARG A 590 29.88 8.35 -7.00
C ARG A 590 29.62 9.83 -7.23
N LYS A 591 30.31 10.45 -8.21
CA LYS A 591 30.06 11.85 -8.66
C LYS A 591 28.54 12.09 -8.65
N ARG A 592 28.10 12.97 -7.74
CA ARG A 592 26.70 13.34 -7.56
C ARG A 592 26.15 13.70 -8.94
N LYS A 593 25.20 12.89 -9.43
CA LYS A 593 24.47 13.26 -10.66
C LYS A 593 23.54 14.37 -10.21
N ASP A 594 23.72 15.58 -10.74
CA ASP A 594 22.82 16.68 -10.46
C ASP A 594 21.40 16.23 -10.85
N LYS A 595 20.48 16.24 -9.88
CA LYS A 595 19.05 16.00 -10.17
C LYS A 595 18.63 17.03 -11.22
N SER A 596 17.75 16.64 -12.15
CA SER A 596 17.16 17.60 -13.07
C SER A 596 16.43 18.68 -12.25
N GLY A 597 16.39 19.93 -12.74
CA GLY A 597 15.70 21.01 -12.03
C GLY A 597 14.22 20.71 -11.77
N LEU A 598 13.60 19.82 -12.56
CA LEU A 598 12.23 19.37 -12.37
C LEU A 598 12.06 18.50 -11.10
N LEU A 599 13.07 17.70 -10.77
CA LEU A 599 13.04 16.77 -9.63
C LEU A 599 13.51 17.40 -8.31
N ASP A 600 14.01 18.63 -8.34
CA ASP A 600 14.47 19.37 -7.16
C ASP A 600 13.37 20.28 -6.61
N ASN A 601 12.27 19.68 -6.14
CA ASN A 601 11.15 20.41 -5.55
C ASN A 601 10.69 19.79 -4.22
N PRO A 602 11.39 20.07 -3.11
CA PRO A 602 11.06 19.52 -1.79
C PRO A 602 9.71 20.03 -1.25
N ALA A 603 9.28 21.23 -1.65
CA ALA A 603 7.97 21.76 -1.25
C ALA A 603 6.82 20.95 -1.88
N LEU A 604 6.97 20.56 -3.15
CA LEU A 604 6.03 19.67 -3.82
C LEU A 604 6.03 18.26 -3.20
N ALA A 605 7.21 17.74 -2.85
CA ALA A 605 7.32 16.47 -2.14
C ALA A 605 6.53 16.47 -0.82
N LEU A 606 6.66 17.54 0.01
CA LEU A 606 5.91 17.69 1.26
C LEU A 606 4.39 17.68 1.04
N ILE A 607 3.92 18.34 -0.03
CA ILE A 607 2.49 18.36 -0.37
C ILE A 607 1.99 16.95 -0.66
N TYR A 608 2.74 16.16 -1.43
CA TYR A 608 2.33 14.80 -1.75
C TYR A 608 2.48 13.82 -0.58
N TRP A 609 3.49 13.98 0.29
CA TRP A 609 3.54 13.27 1.57
C TRP A 609 2.31 13.57 2.43
N THR A 610 1.90 14.83 2.48
CA THR A 610 0.69 15.26 3.21
C THR A 610 -0.59 14.66 2.60
N ARG A 611 -0.65 14.51 1.28
CA ARG A 611 -1.82 13.91 0.61
C ARG A 611 -1.88 12.40 0.84
N ALA A 612 -0.76 11.71 0.70
CA ALA A 612 -0.65 10.27 0.95
C ALA A 612 -0.95 9.92 2.42
N SER A 613 -0.42 10.70 3.38
CA SER A 613 -0.67 10.46 4.80
C SER A 613 -2.15 10.58 5.18
N ARG A 614 -2.89 11.51 4.57
CA ARG A 614 -4.35 11.65 4.74
C ARG A 614 -5.15 10.50 4.12
N GLN A 615 -4.53 9.69 3.28
CA GLN A 615 -5.09 8.45 2.73
C GLN A 615 -4.61 7.21 3.51
N ALA A 616 -4.25 7.38 4.78
CA ALA A 616 -3.80 6.34 5.71
C ALA A 616 -2.45 5.69 5.36
N ASN A 617 -1.58 6.36 4.59
CA ASN A 617 -0.19 5.93 4.46
C ASN A 617 0.62 6.36 5.70
N VAL A 618 1.01 5.36 6.49
CA VAL A 618 1.76 5.52 7.75
C VAL A 618 3.17 6.07 7.51
N ASP A 619 3.90 5.51 6.55
CA ASP A 619 5.27 5.92 6.26
C ASP A 619 5.32 7.36 5.73
N ALA A 620 4.33 7.75 4.92
CA ALA A 620 4.17 9.13 4.47
C ALA A 620 3.92 10.09 5.64
N LEU A 621 3.21 9.66 6.69
CA LEU A 621 2.98 10.47 7.89
C LEU A 621 4.28 10.69 8.68
N VAL A 622 5.11 9.64 8.82
CA VAL A 622 6.42 9.76 9.47
C VAL A 622 7.35 10.67 8.65
N LYS A 623 7.37 10.51 7.31
CA LYS A 623 8.17 11.38 6.42
C LYS A 623 7.72 12.83 6.45
N MET A 624 6.42 13.09 6.53
CA MET A 624 5.89 14.44 6.73
C MET A 624 6.43 15.05 8.03
N GLY A 625 6.51 14.25 9.11
CA GLY A 625 7.17 14.64 10.36
C GLY A 625 8.65 14.97 10.17
N ASP A 626 9.40 14.14 9.46
CA ASP A 626 10.82 14.36 9.15
C ASP A 626 11.03 15.67 8.37
N TYR A 627 10.17 15.98 7.41
CA TYR A 627 10.23 17.22 6.63
C TYR A 627 10.05 18.45 7.51
N TYR A 628 9.07 18.45 8.43
CA TYR A 628 8.89 19.55 9.39
C TYR A 628 10.04 19.61 10.41
N PHE A 629 10.56 18.47 10.83
CA PHE A 629 11.68 18.38 11.78
C PHE A 629 12.97 18.99 11.21
N TYR A 630 13.28 18.67 9.95
CA TYR A 630 14.47 19.16 9.26
C TYR A 630 14.27 20.52 8.57
N GLY A 631 13.02 20.96 8.35
CA GLY A 631 12.71 22.20 7.64
C GLY A 631 12.93 22.09 6.13
N ILE A 632 12.48 20.99 5.52
CA ILE A 632 12.64 20.70 4.10
C ILE A 632 11.32 20.95 3.38
N GLY A 633 11.33 21.82 2.37
CA GLY A 633 10.13 22.21 1.63
C GLY A 633 9.15 23.12 2.40
N ALA A 634 9.34 23.28 3.71
CA ALA A 634 8.65 24.21 4.59
C ALA A 634 9.60 24.69 5.70
N GLU A 635 9.21 25.74 6.41
CA GLU A 635 9.95 26.19 7.59
C GLU A 635 9.99 25.10 8.67
N ARG A 636 11.09 25.05 9.40
CA ARG A 636 11.30 24.07 10.47
C ARG A 636 10.29 24.29 11.58
N ASP A 637 9.46 23.28 11.84
CA ASP A 637 8.38 23.32 12.83
C ASP A 637 8.37 22.01 13.63
N ILE A 638 8.99 22.05 14.81
CA ILE A 638 9.13 20.86 15.66
C ILE A 638 7.79 20.46 16.26
N GLY A 639 6.88 21.41 16.52
CA GLY A 639 5.56 21.13 17.06
C GLY A 639 4.73 20.29 16.09
N LYS A 640 4.74 20.64 14.80
CA LYS A 640 4.10 19.83 13.75
C LYS A 640 4.77 18.46 13.60
N ALA A 641 6.10 18.38 13.70
CA ALA A 641 6.81 17.10 13.65
C ALA A 641 6.36 16.15 14.77
N VAL A 642 6.26 16.65 16.01
CA VAL A 642 5.72 15.89 17.15
C VAL A 642 4.31 15.38 16.86
N GLN A 643 3.43 16.23 16.33
CA GLN A 643 2.05 15.84 15.97
C GLN A 643 2.02 14.73 14.91
N CYS A 644 2.94 14.76 13.94
CA CYS A 644 3.04 13.72 12.92
C CYS A 644 3.50 12.39 13.52
N TYR A 645 4.56 12.40 14.34
CA TYR A 645 5.07 11.18 14.95
C TYR A 645 4.10 10.58 15.98
N THR A 646 3.44 11.42 16.79
CA THR A 646 2.38 10.96 17.71
C THR A 646 1.18 10.38 16.97
N GLY A 647 0.77 11.01 15.86
CA GLY A 647 -0.27 10.44 15.00
C GLY A 647 0.14 9.07 14.42
N ALA A 648 1.40 8.93 13.99
CA ALA A 648 1.90 7.67 13.45
C ALA A 648 2.13 6.58 14.53
N SER A 649 2.43 6.95 15.77
CA SER A 649 2.54 6.01 16.89
C SER A 649 1.18 5.52 17.36
N ASP A 650 0.23 6.44 17.54
CA ASP A 650 -1.03 6.15 18.25
C ASP A 650 -2.05 5.44 17.34
N TYR A 651 -2.16 5.88 16.07
CA TYR A 651 -3.16 5.32 15.15
C TYR A 651 -2.64 4.15 14.32
N SER A 652 -1.33 4.06 14.11
CA SER A 652 -0.74 3.15 13.12
C SER A 652 0.40 2.29 13.64
N GLN A 653 0.79 2.48 14.91
CA GLN A 653 1.86 1.72 15.58
C GLN A 653 3.13 1.65 14.72
N SER A 654 3.62 2.78 14.22
CA SER A 654 4.90 2.82 13.52
C SER A 654 6.08 2.73 14.50
N ALA A 655 6.89 1.67 14.40
CA ALA A 655 8.11 1.51 15.19
C ALA A 655 9.10 2.68 14.97
N GLN A 656 9.23 3.16 13.73
CA GLN A 656 10.08 4.31 13.40
C GLN A 656 9.59 5.60 14.07
N ALA A 657 8.29 5.85 14.11
CA ALA A 657 7.70 7.01 14.79
C ALA A 657 7.93 6.94 16.32
N LEU A 658 7.72 5.76 16.91
CA LEU A 658 7.97 5.50 18.33
C LEU A 658 9.44 5.74 18.69
N PHE A 659 10.36 5.24 17.87
CA PHE A 659 11.79 5.48 18.06
C PHE A 659 12.13 6.98 17.96
N ASN A 660 11.57 7.69 16.98
CA ASN A 660 11.75 9.13 16.82
C ASN A 660 11.22 9.90 18.05
N LEU A 661 10.04 9.56 18.57
CA LEU A 661 9.49 10.17 19.79
C LEU A 661 10.34 9.88 21.03
N GLY A 662 10.84 8.65 21.19
CA GLY A 662 11.77 8.29 22.25
C GLY A 662 13.04 9.14 22.20
N TRP A 663 13.59 9.36 21.00
CA TRP A 663 14.73 10.24 20.79
C TRP A 663 14.41 11.72 21.09
N MET A 664 13.21 12.19 20.77
CA MET A 664 12.78 13.57 21.08
C MET A 664 12.66 13.80 22.59
N HIS A 665 12.09 12.85 23.34
CA HIS A 665 12.04 12.88 24.81
C HIS A 665 13.42 12.75 25.44
N GLU A 666 14.33 11.95 24.87
CA GLU A 666 15.70 11.84 25.36
C GLU A 666 16.45 13.18 25.27
N ASN A 667 16.27 13.94 24.19
CA ASN A 667 17.02 15.17 23.93
C ASN A 667 16.27 16.45 24.30
N GLY A 668 14.99 16.37 24.69
CA GLY A 668 14.16 17.54 25.00
C GLY A 668 13.85 18.41 23.77
N VAL A 669 13.77 17.81 22.58
CA VAL A 669 13.57 18.54 21.32
C VAL A 669 12.07 18.59 21.00
N GLY A 670 11.43 19.75 21.22
CA GLY A 670 9.99 19.96 21.00
C GLY A 670 9.08 19.32 22.06
N LEU A 671 9.64 18.48 22.92
CA LEU A 671 8.97 17.82 24.04
C LEU A 671 9.79 18.02 25.31
N THR A 672 9.16 17.87 26.47
CA THR A 672 9.88 17.89 27.74
C THR A 672 10.84 16.72 27.82
N GLN A 673 12.08 17.00 28.24
CA GLN A 673 13.10 15.99 28.39
C GLN A 673 12.74 15.02 29.53
N ASP A 674 12.57 13.75 29.20
CA ASP A 674 12.17 12.71 30.16
C ASP A 674 12.78 11.36 29.75
N PHE A 675 13.71 10.86 30.56
CA PHE A 675 14.38 9.58 30.29
C PHE A 675 13.48 8.37 30.55
N HIS A 676 12.50 8.47 31.44
CA HIS A 676 11.54 7.39 31.66
C HIS A 676 10.63 7.20 30.47
N LEU A 677 10.05 8.31 30.01
CA LEU A 677 9.16 8.28 28.87
C LEU A 677 9.91 7.90 27.58
N ALA A 678 11.15 8.39 27.42
CA ALA A 678 12.02 7.95 26.33
C ALA A 678 12.27 6.43 26.34
N LYS A 679 12.59 5.85 27.52
CA LYS A 679 12.74 4.40 27.68
C LYS A 679 11.45 3.68 27.28
N ARG A 680 10.30 4.13 27.76
CA ARG A 680 8.99 3.52 27.45
C ARG A 680 8.73 3.51 25.94
N PHE A 681 9.04 4.60 25.24
CA PHE A 681 8.87 4.65 23.78
C PHE A 681 9.82 3.71 23.04
N TYR A 682 11.07 3.60 23.49
CA TYR A 682 12.02 2.63 22.93
C TYR A 682 11.56 1.18 23.18
N ASP A 683 11.13 0.85 24.38
CA ASP A 683 10.60 -0.48 24.72
C ASP A 683 9.33 -0.78 23.89
N HIS A 684 8.45 0.20 23.69
CA HIS A 684 7.26 0.06 22.86
C HIS A 684 7.60 -0.13 21.37
N ALA A 685 8.60 0.58 20.86
CA ALA A 685 9.08 0.39 19.48
C ALA A 685 9.55 -1.05 19.24
N LEU A 686 10.22 -1.65 20.23
CA LEU A 686 10.64 -3.06 20.18
C LEU A 686 9.45 -4.01 20.22
N ALA A 687 8.46 -3.77 21.10
CA ALA A 687 7.27 -4.61 21.18
C ALA A 687 6.43 -4.61 19.90
N VAL A 688 6.47 -3.52 19.15
CA VAL A 688 5.76 -3.38 17.86
C VAL A 688 6.53 -4.01 16.71
N ASN A 689 7.87 -3.99 16.76
CA ASN A 689 8.73 -4.52 15.71
C ASN A 689 9.99 -5.15 16.30
N ASP A 690 10.06 -6.48 16.21
CA ASP A 690 11.21 -7.25 16.71
C ASP A 690 12.50 -6.94 15.95
N GLU A 691 12.41 -6.54 14.67
CA GLU A 691 13.56 -6.16 13.85
C GLU A 691 14.23 -4.87 14.35
N ALA A 692 13.54 -4.07 15.18
CA ALA A 692 14.08 -2.90 15.83
C ALA A 692 14.99 -3.22 17.05
N TYR A 693 15.19 -4.50 17.39
CA TYR A 693 15.98 -4.94 18.55
C TYR A 693 17.36 -4.26 18.65
N LEU A 694 18.17 -4.33 17.59
CA LEU A 694 19.52 -3.79 17.63
C LEU A 694 19.55 -2.24 17.78
N PRO A 695 18.82 -1.46 16.97
CA PRO A 695 18.74 0.00 17.15
C PRO A 695 18.20 0.41 18.53
N VAL A 696 17.15 -0.26 19.02
CA VAL A 696 16.52 0.05 20.31
C VAL A 696 17.47 -0.28 21.46
N THR A 697 18.11 -1.44 21.45
CA THR A 697 19.06 -1.82 22.52
C THR A 697 20.26 -0.87 22.60
N LEU A 698 20.80 -0.44 21.45
CA LEU A 698 21.84 0.59 21.42
C LEU A 698 21.34 1.96 21.91
N GLY A 699 20.12 2.35 21.53
CA GLY A 699 19.45 3.56 22.02
C GLY A 699 19.25 3.53 23.54
N LEU A 700 18.75 2.42 24.08
CA LEU A 700 18.57 2.19 25.51
C LEU A 700 19.91 2.16 26.26
N LEU A 701 20.96 1.54 25.70
CA LEU A 701 22.31 1.56 26.27
C LEU A 701 22.83 3.00 26.38
N LYS A 702 22.72 3.77 25.29
CA LYS A 702 23.07 5.20 25.28
C LYS A 702 22.27 5.99 26.32
N LEU A 703 20.96 5.76 26.41
CA LEU A 703 20.09 6.41 27.37
C LEU A 703 20.48 6.07 28.82
N ARG A 704 20.82 4.81 29.11
CA ARG A 704 21.31 4.38 30.43
C ARG A 704 22.65 5.01 30.79
N ILE A 705 23.59 5.11 29.84
CA ILE A 705 24.87 5.81 30.04
C ILE A 705 24.62 7.29 30.37
N ARG A 706 23.73 7.95 29.62
CA ARG A 706 23.34 9.35 29.87
C ARG A 706 22.66 9.53 31.22
N SER A 707 21.76 8.62 31.60
CA SER A 707 21.10 8.63 32.91
C SER A 707 22.11 8.45 34.03
N ALA A 708 23.04 7.50 33.93
CA ALA A 708 24.09 7.27 34.92
C ALA A 708 25.00 8.49 35.08
N TRP A 709 25.37 9.13 33.95
CA TRP A 709 26.15 10.37 33.96
C TRP A 709 25.39 11.53 34.61
N ASN A 710 24.09 11.67 34.32
CA ASN A 710 23.23 12.67 34.93
C ASN A 710 23.10 12.47 36.45
N THR A 711 22.96 11.22 36.91
CA THR A 711 22.97 10.88 38.34
C THR A 711 24.32 11.20 38.99
N LEU A 712 25.44 10.94 38.30
CA LEU A 712 26.79 11.22 38.80
C LEU A 712 27.08 12.72 38.95
N ILE A 713 26.46 13.57 38.13
CA ILE A 713 26.62 15.04 38.14
C ILE A 713 25.53 15.74 38.97
N ASN A 714 24.59 15.00 39.58
CA ASN A 714 23.38 15.56 40.20
C ASN A 714 22.63 16.51 39.25
N GLY A 715 22.48 16.11 37.99
CA GLY A 715 21.74 16.89 37.00
C GLY A 715 20.24 16.93 37.29
N SER A 716 19.56 17.94 36.74
CA SER A 716 18.15 18.26 37.01
C SER A 716 17.13 17.35 36.32
N ILE A 717 17.58 16.36 35.54
CA ILE A 717 16.71 15.47 34.75
C ILE A 717 16.35 14.25 35.60
N HIS A 718 15.09 13.80 35.53
CA HIS A 718 14.67 12.56 36.17
C HIS A 718 15.44 11.37 35.56
N SER A 719 16.29 10.74 36.36
CA SER A 719 17.03 9.52 35.99
C SER A 719 16.07 8.36 35.80
N ILE A 720 16.41 7.38 34.96
CA ILE A 720 15.67 6.13 34.83
C ILE A 720 15.59 5.45 36.20
N GLN A 721 14.43 5.53 36.85
CA GLN A 721 14.05 4.61 37.92
C GLN A 721 13.44 3.37 37.25
N ASP A 722 13.96 2.20 37.56
CA ASP A 722 13.22 0.99 37.26
C ASP A 722 11.93 1.02 38.08
N GLU A 723 10.80 0.74 37.44
CA GLU A 723 9.57 0.49 38.20
C GLU A 723 9.91 -0.53 39.28
N PRO A 724 9.51 -0.30 40.54
CA PRO A 724 9.74 -1.29 41.56
C PRO A 724 9.04 -2.56 41.10
N LYS A 725 9.81 -3.53 40.57
CA LYS A 725 9.30 -4.86 40.34
C LYS A 725 8.69 -5.25 41.67
N LYS A 726 7.37 -5.45 41.69
CA LYS A 726 6.69 -5.95 42.87
C LYS A 726 7.43 -7.25 43.18
N LYS A 727 8.27 -7.25 44.21
CA LYS A 727 8.86 -8.49 44.70
C LYS A 727 7.65 -9.29 45.15
N GLN A 728 7.19 -10.21 44.31
CA GLN A 728 6.32 -11.26 44.78
C GLN A 728 7.21 -12.08 45.71
N ASP A 729 7.10 -11.81 46.99
CA ASP A 729 7.68 -12.67 48.01
C ASP A 729 6.83 -13.94 48.00
N TRP A 730 7.12 -14.84 47.04
CA TRP A 730 6.39 -16.09 46.91
C TRP A 730 6.58 -16.92 48.18
N SER A 731 5.48 -17.42 48.73
CA SER A 731 5.56 -18.55 49.64
C SER A 731 6.03 -19.79 48.86
N LEU A 732 6.77 -20.70 49.50
CA LEU A 732 7.31 -21.90 48.85
C LEU A 732 6.19 -22.77 48.23
N SER A 733 4.98 -22.69 48.77
CA SER A 733 3.77 -23.32 48.23
C SER A 733 3.20 -22.61 47.00
N GLU A 734 3.20 -21.27 46.96
CA GLU A 734 2.81 -20.50 45.75
C GLU A 734 3.84 -20.66 44.65
N TRP A 735 5.13 -20.75 44.99
CA TRP A 735 6.18 -20.99 44.01
C TRP A 735 6.07 -22.40 43.41
N ILE A 736 5.81 -23.43 44.22
CA ILE A 736 5.59 -24.80 43.70
C ILE A 736 4.29 -24.88 42.89
N ALA A 737 3.22 -24.21 43.32
CA ALA A 737 1.96 -24.18 42.58
C ALA A 737 2.13 -23.51 41.22
N ASN A 738 2.71 -22.30 41.18
CA ASN A 738 2.97 -21.61 39.91
C ASN A 738 4.04 -22.30 39.06
N PHE A 739 5.04 -22.97 39.65
CA PHE A 739 6.03 -23.74 38.88
C PHE A 739 5.39 -24.96 38.20
N LEU A 740 4.42 -25.60 38.85
CA LEU A 740 3.64 -26.69 38.26
C LEU A 740 2.61 -26.17 37.24
N GLU A 741 2.08 -24.96 37.44
CA GLU A 741 1.11 -24.30 36.55
C GLU A 741 1.79 -23.67 35.31
N ASP A 742 3.03 -23.17 35.43
CA ASP A 742 3.84 -22.65 34.31
C ASP A 742 4.41 -23.77 33.42
N ASP A 743 4.65 -24.99 33.96
CA ASP A 743 4.97 -26.17 33.15
C ASP A 743 3.73 -26.70 32.39
N GLU A 744 2.52 -26.36 32.86
CA GLU A 744 1.25 -26.68 32.17
C GLU A 744 0.91 -25.64 31.08
N LEU A 745 1.52 -24.45 31.12
CA LEU A 745 1.37 -23.39 30.10
C LEU A 745 2.29 -23.54 28.87
N LEU A 746 2.99 -24.68 28.74
CA LEU A 746 3.76 -25.07 27.55
C LEU A 746 3.10 -26.19 26.73
N TYR A 747 1.86 -26.59 27.07
CA TYR A 747 1.03 -27.50 26.27
C TYR A 747 -0.42 -27.03 26.17
N ASP A 748 -0.61 -25.79 25.69
CA ASP A 748 -1.92 -25.32 25.21
C ASP A 748 -1.78 -24.92 23.73
N GLU A 749 -1.55 -25.92 22.90
CA GLU A 749 -1.60 -25.81 21.43
C GLU A 749 -2.86 -26.51 20.94
N ASP A 750 -4.03 -26.00 21.37
CA ASP A 750 -5.35 -26.43 20.89
C ASP A 750 -6.22 -25.20 20.54
N TYR A 751 -5.69 -24.26 19.74
CA TYR A 751 -6.55 -23.32 18.98
C TYR A 751 -5.86 -22.60 17.81
N TYR A 752 -5.25 -23.30 16.86
CA TYR A 752 -5.06 -22.78 15.48
C TYR A 752 -4.78 -23.93 14.50
N ASP A 753 -5.75 -24.82 14.33
CA ASP A 753 -5.67 -25.82 13.25
C ASP A 753 -7.04 -26.05 12.63
N ASP A 754 -7.45 -25.14 11.73
CA ASP A 754 -8.62 -25.40 10.86
C ASP A 754 -8.70 -24.55 9.57
N ILE A 755 -7.56 -24.10 8.99
CA ILE A 755 -7.55 -23.46 7.65
C ILE A 755 -6.44 -23.95 6.68
N TYR A 756 -5.60 -24.92 7.03
CA TYR A 756 -4.66 -25.49 6.04
C TYR A 756 -4.33 -26.97 6.27
N ASP A 757 -5.25 -27.89 5.91
CA ASP A 757 -4.86 -29.28 5.65
C ASP A 757 -4.51 -29.50 4.17
N GLY A 758 -3.30 -30.00 3.96
CA GLY A 758 -2.69 -30.27 2.67
C GLY A 758 -1.27 -30.84 2.76
N THR A 759 -1.05 -31.80 3.66
CA THR A 759 -0.02 -32.87 3.64
C THR A 759 1.45 -32.48 3.42
N ILE A 760 2.26 -32.53 4.49
CA ILE A 760 3.67 -32.97 4.45
C ILE A 760 3.88 -33.97 5.60
N GLY A 761 4.44 -35.12 5.25
CA GLY A 761 4.69 -36.24 6.14
C GLY A 761 5.90 -36.02 7.05
N ASP A 762 5.71 -36.55 8.25
CA ASP A 762 6.65 -36.90 9.31
C ASP A 762 7.83 -37.75 8.80
N ASP A 763 9.03 -37.47 9.34
CA ASP A 763 10.06 -38.45 9.70
C ASP A 763 11.29 -37.74 10.33
N GLY A 764 11.44 -37.89 11.65
CA GLY A 764 12.75 -38.10 12.29
C GLY A 764 13.25 -37.05 13.29
N GLU A 765 12.86 -37.17 14.57
CA GLU A 765 13.60 -36.57 15.68
C GLU A 765 14.18 -37.64 16.63
N ASP A 766 15.47 -37.46 16.95
CA ASP A 766 16.33 -38.36 17.72
C ASP A 766 16.02 -38.34 19.23
N PRO A 767 15.90 -39.48 19.95
CA PRO A 767 15.42 -39.52 21.33
C PRO A 767 16.45 -39.13 22.42
N LEU A 768 17.56 -38.46 22.08
CA LEU A 768 18.74 -38.36 22.96
C LEU A 768 18.92 -37.00 23.67
N ASP A 769 18.13 -35.96 23.35
CA ASP A 769 18.39 -34.60 23.87
C ASP A 769 17.79 -34.35 25.28
N GLY A 770 16.66 -34.98 25.63
CA GLY A 770 15.99 -34.73 26.92
C GLY A 770 16.75 -35.24 28.16
N VAL A 771 17.63 -36.22 28.01
CA VAL A 771 18.38 -36.82 29.15
C VAL A 771 19.54 -35.91 29.59
N ILE A 772 20.15 -35.18 28.64
CA ILE A 772 21.29 -34.31 28.93
C ILE A 772 20.83 -33.02 29.61
N GLU A 773 19.72 -32.42 29.15
CA GLU A 773 19.12 -31.25 29.80
C GLU A 773 18.65 -31.53 31.23
N SER A 774 18.02 -32.69 31.44
CA SER A 774 17.58 -33.12 32.78
C SER A 774 18.75 -33.25 33.77
N ALA A 775 19.89 -33.79 33.33
CA ALA A 775 21.07 -33.92 34.16
C ALA A 775 21.73 -32.56 34.50
N LEU A 776 21.67 -31.61 33.55
CA LEU A 776 22.23 -30.27 33.70
C LEU A 776 21.43 -29.43 34.72
N ILE A 777 20.10 -29.56 34.70
CA ILE A 777 19.19 -28.91 35.66
C ILE A 777 19.40 -29.44 37.08
N ILE A 778 19.56 -30.76 37.25
CA ILE A 778 19.85 -31.36 38.57
C ILE A 778 21.22 -30.91 39.09
N GLY A 779 22.22 -30.78 38.21
CA GLY A 779 23.54 -30.27 38.58
C GLY A 779 23.52 -28.81 39.05
N ILE A 780 22.80 -27.93 38.34
CA ILE A 780 22.69 -26.51 38.67
C ILE A 780 21.89 -26.30 39.96
N THR A 781 20.78 -27.02 40.15
CA THR A 781 19.96 -26.94 41.37
C THR A 781 20.73 -27.43 42.59
N GLY A 782 21.49 -28.53 42.48
CA GLY A 782 22.39 -29.00 43.54
C GLY A 782 23.45 -27.97 43.93
N ALA A 783 24.07 -27.29 42.95
CA ALA A 783 25.07 -26.25 43.20
C ALA A 783 24.46 -25.00 43.90
N LEU A 784 23.24 -24.61 43.51
CA LEU A 784 22.51 -23.50 44.12
C LEU A 784 22.15 -23.77 45.58
N VAL A 785 21.68 -24.98 45.90
CA VAL A 785 21.38 -25.38 47.29
C VAL A 785 22.65 -25.36 48.14
N LEU A 786 23.78 -25.80 47.59
CA LEU A 786 25.06 -25.82 48.29
C LEU A 786 25.59 -24.39 48.55
N LEU A 787 25.41 -23.47 47.59
CA LEU A 787 25.74 -22.06 47.75
C LEU A 787 24.84 -21.35 48.76
N LEU A 788 23.53 -21.67 48.77
CA LEU A 788 22.59 -21.13 49.75
C LEU A 788 22.88 -21.64 51.18
N TRP A 789 23.18 -22.93 51.31
CA TRP A 789 23.62 -23.51 52.59
C TRP A 789 24.92 -22.87 53.09
N TRP A 790 25.89 -22.67 52.20
CA TRP A 790 27.16 -22.00 52.53
C TRP A 790 26.96 -20.54 52.96
N ARG A 791 26.08 -19.80 52.27
CA ARG A 791 25.72 -18.42 52.61
C ARG A 791 25.02 -18.32 53.97
N GLN A 792 24.11 -19.24 54.28
CA GLN A 792 23.39 -19.26 55.54
C GLN A 792 24.33 -19.58 56.72
N ARG A 793 25.32 -20.45 56.51
CA ARG A 793 26.36 -20.76 57.49
C ARG A 793 27.27 -19.56 57.78
N MET A 794 27.62 -18.78 56.75
CA MET A 794 28.40 -17.54 56.91
C MET A 794 27.63 -16.45 57.67
N GLN A 795 26.30 -16.33 57.44
CA GLN A 795 25.47 -15.37 58.18
C GLN A 795 25.36 -15.70 59.67
N GLN A 796 25.29 -16.98 60.05
CA GLN A 796 25.25 -17.38 61.46
C GLN A 796 26.56 -17.04 62.20
N GLN A 797 27.72 -17.16 61.55
CA GLN A 797 29.01 -16.73 62.14
C GLN A 797 29.07 -15.20 62.34
N HIS A 798 28.53 -14.41 61.41
CA HIS A 798 28.47 -12.95 61.57
C HIS A 798 27.52 -12.52 62.70
N VAL A 799 26.40 -13.22 62.91
CA VAL A 799 25.48 -12.93 64.02
C VAL A 799 26.13 -13.25 65.37
N GLN A 800 26.85 -14.37 65.50
CA GLN A 800 27.57 -14.72 66.74
C GLN A 800 28.69 -13.72 67.06
N ASN A 801 29.44 -13.23 66.05
CA ASN A 801 30.44 -12.18 66.27
C ASN A 801 29.81 -10.84 66.69
N ASN A 802 28.68 -10.46 66.09
CA ASN A 802 27.97 -9.22 66.46
C ASN A 802 27.31 -9.30 67.85
N GLU A 803 26.92 -10.48 68.32
CA GLU A 803 26.39 -10.67 69.68
C GLU A 803 27.50 -10.63 70.74
N ALA A 804 28.69 -11.14 70.42
CA ALA A 804 29.88 -11.01 71.27
C ALA A 804 30.31 -9.53 71.41
N GLU A 805 30.30 -8.75 70.33
CA GLU A 805 30.59 -7.29 70.36
C GLU A 805 29.53 -6.47 71.12
N ARG A 806 28.27 -6.93 71.15
CA ARG A 806 27.18 -6.25 71.87
C ARG A 806 27.17 -6.51 73.38
N GLN A 807 27.78 -7.59 73.86
CA GLN A 807 27.94 -7.86 75.30
C GLN A 807 29.05 -7.03 75.94
N ASP A 808 30.08 -6.62 75.18
CA ASP A 808 31.16 -5.75 75.68
C ASP A 808 30.76 -4.26 75.79
N GLN A 809 29.60 -3.85 75.27
CA GLN A 809 29.17 -2.43 75.24
C GLN A 809 28.02 -2.07 76.19
N ARG A 810 27.62 -2.94 77.15
CA ARG A 810 26.56 -2.64 78.13
C ARG A 810 27.06 -2.56 79.58
N GLN A 811 27.62 -1.41 79.97
CA GLN A 811 27.62 -0.91 81.36
C GLN A 811 26.55 0.20 81.52
N PRO A 812 25.69 0.19 82.56
CA PRO A 812 24.57 1.15 82.68
C PRO A 812 24.80 2.26 83.71
N GLN A 813 24.31 3.47 83.41
CA GLN A 813 23.96 4.51 84.40
C GLN A 813 22.49 4.93 84.24
N GLY A 814 21.67 4.53 85.22
CA GLY A 814 20.92 5.46 86.06
C GLY A 814 19.51 5.96 85.68
N ASN A 815 18.51 5.37 86.39
CA ASN A 815 17.32 5.99 87.01
C ASN A 815 16.11 6.44 86.14
N ALA A 816 14.85 6.36 86.58
CA ALA A 816 14.16 5.70 87.70
C ALA A 816 12.63 5.93 87.57
N VAL A 817 11.87 5.18 88.38
CA VAL A 817 10.51 5.43 88.92
C VAL A 817 9.33 4.60 88.34
N ASN A 818 8.61 3.98 89.26
CA ASN A 818 7.46 3.06 89.26
C ASN A 818 6.59 3.49 90.50
N PRO A 819 5.42 2.91 90.88
CA PRO A 819 4.34 2.17 90.19
C PRO A 819 2.91 2.66 90.63
N GLU A 820 1.88 1.85 90.29
CA GLU A 820 0.52 1.69 90.89
C GLU A 820 -0.68 2.28 90.11
N ASP A 821 -1.45 1.44 89.40
CA ASP A 821 -2.72 0.85 89.88
C ASP A 821 -3.52 0.07 88.78
N ALA A 822 -3.57 -1.25 88.95
CA ALA A 822 -4.77 -2.10 89.10
C ALA A 822 -6.06 -1.98 88.22
N PHE A 823 -6.31 -3.06 87.45
CA PHE A 823 -7.52 -3.94 87.45
C PHE A 823 -8.74 -3.66 86.51
N PRO A 824 -9.62 -4.67 86.19
CA PRO A 824 -9.69 -5.32 84.87
C PRO A 824 -11.11 -5.49 84.25
N ALA A 825 -11.21 -6.37 83.23
CA ALA A 825 -12.38 -7.15 82.75
C ALA A 825 -13.38 -6.42 81.82
N TRP A 826 -14.06 -7.02 80.83
CA TRP A 826 -14.19 -8.41 80.35
C TRP A 826 -14.78 -8.43 78.92
N ALA A 827 -14.62 -9.59 78.31
CA ALA A 827 -15.19 -10.22 77.11
C ALA A 827 -16.52 -9.76 76.47
N GLY A 828 -16.59 -10.08 75.16
CA GLY A 828 -17.79 -10.44 74.40
C GLY A 828 -18.22 -9.35 73.41
N GLY A 829 -18.02 -9.46 72.09
CA GLY A 829 -18.16 -10.63 71.23
C GLY A 829 -19.46 -10.48 70.44
N GLY A 830 -19.38 -10.38 69.11
CA GLY A 830 -20.52 -10.64 68.24
C GLY A 830 -20.76 -9.67 67.08
N MET A 831 -20.09 -9.97 65.96
CA MET A 831 -20.57 -9.93 64.57
C MET A 831 -21.19 -8.67 63.95
N GLY A 832 -20.68 -8.36 62.75
CA GLY A 832 -21.56 -8.26 61.58
C GLY A 832 -21.38 -7.03 60.70
N LEU A 833 -20.30 -7.01 59.90
CA LEU A 833 -20.26 -6.86 58.43
C LEU A 833 -18.87 -6.42 57.96
#